data_AF-A0A2E0FGQ5-F1
#
_entry.id   AF-A0A2E0FGQ5-F1
#
_cell.length_a   1.000
_cell.length_b   1.000
_cell.length_c   1.000
_cell.angle_alpha   90.00
_cell.angle_beta   90.00
_cell.angle_gamma   90.00
#
_symmetry.space_group_name_H-M   'P 1'
#
loop_
_entity.id
_entity.type
_entity.pdbx_description
1 polymer ?
#
loop_
_entity_poly.entity_id
_entity_poly.type
_entity_poly.pdbx_seq_one_letter_code
_entity_poly.pdbx_strand_id
1 'polypeptide(L)'
;MPLLLDKEESPSEEIIRIFEKARVAYLSAREDPKEYGSRWENTIEELKDKRDKTNALGSVLEDYTSENELNHKEAKNAQSSIASKIYDGIKDMRMNAEEINDPFVKKFKDKVLENLLSSPETMAKFIHYAIRVSKNALPEKAWSIKDMEPDTITDGFPGLDLEVDDVGLYIIEQYGDGKDSKKVESRVNEGMDILEMLYLSQHDKEKFEEVKEIEKAEKSVEEKSESDFFVPNKPMYRIFDISDIEELKGFSGDWVVQEKYDGMRIQIHKIDDSIKIYSYNKKDITDKCPNQVKEMKQKQYGDCIFDAELILFDGEDPLHRADTIAHIFKGKYQDAELRAHVFDILRHESKMLVEEPFEDRIKTLFNSYSAKSSDAIAFPSKKDTRMADNLKDVETYSKEIMDMPTSEGVVIKDATSTYYVGTKKNPKWIKWKKFVDLDLIVLDVKKTKSNLYSYTLGAGPAEGEGKHFKELEGKTYMDVGKALNTKVSVQIGDIVRVKVDEVKKAGERYIVHSAKVIEVPEVEHPEKLITLDLLSNDTKKSLNYNVEALKKGITITDHIHGEATLIIKSDMDGFTIYGFEEDNLMSKNAIADLDMWKSKAEEVMKTKQSKLTVAIINYLHENGPKTPKQLHKFLLKNKKEEYEDILESKERKLLTWAEERDGISYDMTTKKFFSEDDKLIKQEYKTPEEYRNGKFKIYKRSDGNLDLSIKLGKENLTWFIKLEDSDDVFDLFGKAGKFPALVSTQKDFDKLIDSGDIELGVQKHGYHEYFLKGNKFETKIHFRVIPLDGKKHWLAWTGYKQEPADKEGDSGIWDIYEDRFKVLTLPED
;
A
#
# COMPACT_ATOMS: atom_id res chain seq x y z
N MET A 1 5.83 9.66 -49.72
CA MET A 1 6.62 10.91 -49.56
C MET A 1 5.97 11.70 -48.45
N PRO A 2 6.70 12.16 -47.41
CA PRO A 2 8.15 12.34 -47.33
C PRO A 2 8.90 11.14 -46.73
N LEU A 3 10.21 11.15 -46.92
CA LEU A 3 11.18 10.15 -46.46
C LEU A 3 11.41 10.26 -44.95
N LEU A 4 11.45 9.12 -44.25
CA LEU A 4 12.16 9.00 -42.97
C LEU A 4 13.65 9.14 -43.28
N LEU A 5 14.20 10.31 -43.00
CA LEU A 5 15.65 10.52 -42.93
C LEU A 5 16.13 9.79 -41.68
N ASP A 6 17.06 8.83 -41.84
CA ASP A 6 17.91 8.36 -40.76
C ASP A 6 18.54 9.61 -40.10
N LYS A 7 18.19 9.90 -38.84
CA LYS A 7 18.89 10.93 -38.08
C LYS A 7 20.30 10.42 -37.84
N GLU A 8 21.32 11.11 -38.35
CA GLU A 8 22.69 10.94 -37.88
C GLU A 8 22.71 11.18 -36.36
N GLU A 9 23.12 10.16 -35.59
CA GLU A 9 23.34 10.28 -34.13
C GLU A 9 24.38 11.38 -33.89
N SER A 10 24.17 12.23 -32.89
CA SER A 10 25.11 13.31 -32.59
C SER A 10 26.41 12.76 -32.01
N PRO A 11 27.59 13.37 -32.25
CA PRO A 11 28.86 12.91 -31.69
C PRO A 11 28.84 12.75 -30.15
N SER A 12 28.07 13.58 -29.45
CA SER A 12 27.84 13.44 -28.01
C SER A 12 27.15 12.13 -27.63
N GLU A 13 26.09 11.76 -28.34
CA GLU A 13 25.31 10.54 -28.08
C GLU A 13 26.16 9.29 -28.35
N GLU A 14 26.98 9.32 -29.41
CA GLU A 14 27.91 8.23 -29.71
C GLU A 14 28.97 8.06 -28.61
N ILE A 15 29.52 9.16 -28.07
CA ILE A 15 30.47 9.13 -26.94
C ILE A 15 29.83 8.52 -25.69
N ILE A 16 28.61 8.94 -25.34
CA ILE A 16 27.86 8.42 -24.18
C ILE A 16 27.61 6.91 -24.36
N ARG A 17 27.14 6.49 -25.54
CA ARG A 17 26.86 5.09 -25.86
C ARG A 17 28.12 4.21 -25.78
N ILE A 18 29.25 4.71 -26.27
CA ILE A 18 30.53 4.00 -26.18
C ILE A 18 30.97 3.87 -24.72
N PHE A 19 30.87 4.94 -23.95
CA PHE A 19 31.18 4.93 -22.52
C PHE A 19 30.33 3.90 -21.77
N GLU A 20 29.01 3.90 -21.94
CA GLU A 20 28.11 2.97 -21.28
C GLU A 20 28.40 1.52 -21.64
N LYS A 21 28.57 1.25 -22.94
CA LYS A 21 28.91 -0.08 -23.43
C LYS A 21 30.24 -0.57 -22.85
N ALA A 22 31.26 0.30 -22.85
CA ALA A 22 32.57 0.00 -22.28
C ALA A 22 32.52 -0.20 -20.77
N ARG A 23 31.80 0.65 -20.03
CA ARG A 23 31.60 0.53 -18.58
C ARG A 23 30.98 -0.79 -18.21
N VAL A 24 29.83 -1.12 -18.80
CA VAL A 24 29.13 -2.36 -18.45
C VAL A 24 29.97 -3.58 -18.84
N ALA A 25 30.56 -3.59 -20.04
CA ALA A 25 31.39 -4.69 -20.48
C ALA A 25 32.63 -4.87 -19.59
N TYR A 26 33.33 -3.78 -19.26
CA TYR A 26 34.55 -3.79 -18.44
C TYR A 26 34.27 -4.20 -17.00
N LEU A 27 33.30 -3.54 -16.33
CA LEU A 27 33.01 -3.80 -14.91
C LEU A 27 32.48 -5.21 -14.70
N SER A 28 31.55 -5.69 -15.53
CA SER A 28 31.03 -7.06 -15.45
C SER A 28 32.11 -8.10 -15.75
N ALA A 29 32.95 -7.89 -16.77
CA ALA A 29 34.04 -8.80 -17.10
C ALA A 29 35.18 -8.79 -16.07
N ARG A 30 35.36 -7.70 -15.33
CA ARG A 30 36.34 -7.62 -14.24
C ARG A 30 35.88 -8.43 -13.02
N GLU A 31 34.57 -8.41 -12.73
CA GLU A 31 33.93 -9.13 -11.62
C GLU A 31 33.78 -10.64 -11.92
N ASP A 32 33.19 -10.99 -13.07
CA ASP A 32 33.12 -12.38 -13.57
C ASP A 32 33.66 -12.49 -15.01
N PRO A 33 34.98 -12.72 -15.15
CA PRO A 33 35.60 -12.88 -16.46
C PRO A 33 35.10 -14.10 -17.26
N LYS A 34 34.56 -15.14 -16.60
CA LYS A 34 34.11 -16.36 -17.29
C LYS A 34 32.78 -16.14 -17.98
N GLU A 35 31.87 -15.44 -17.32
CA GLU A 35 30.55 -15.15 -17.87
C GLU A 35 30.58 -13.97 -18.85
N TYR A 36 31.30 -12.89 -18.51
CA TYR A 36 31.22 -11.62 -19.25
C TYR A 36 32.49 -11.25 -20.03
N GLY A 37 33.56 -12.05 -19.96
CA GLY A 37 34.82 -11.76 -20.66
C GLY A 37 34.65 -11.47 -22.15
N SER A 38 33.85 -12.29 -22.85
CA SER A 38 33.55 -12.13 -24.28
C SER A 38 32.90 -10.78 -24.62
N ARG A 39 32.13 -10.19 -23.69
CA ARG A 39 31.51 -8.87 -23.87
C ARG A 39 32.55 -7.76 -23.90
N TRP A 40 33.56 -7.84 -23.04
CA TRP A 40 34.69 -6.91 -23.04
C TRP A 40 35.56 -7.09 -24.29
N GLU A 41 35.85 -8.33 -24.69
CA GLU A 41 36.61 -8.61 -25.91
C GLU A 41 35.95 -8.01 -27.16
N ASN A 42 34.64 -8.19 -27.30
CA ASN A 42 33.87 -7.60 -28.40
C ASN A 42 33.87 -6.08 -28.37
N THR A 43 33.85 -5.48 -27.18
CA THR A 43 33.93 -4.03 -27.02
C THR A 43 35.28 -3.48 -27.45
N ILE A 44 36.38 -4.17 -27.13
CA ILE A 44 37.72 -3.80 -27.61
C ILE A 44 37.80 -3.84 -29.14
N GLU A 45 37.24 -4.85 -29.80
CA GLU A 45 37.23 -4.91 -31.26
C GLU A 45 36.39 -3.79 -31.90
N GLU A 46 35.25 -3.46 -31.29
CA GLU A 46 34.44 -2.33 -31.75
C GLU A 46 35.13 -0.98 -31.54
N LEU A 47 35.85 -0.78 -30.43
CA LEU A 47 36.63 0.43 -30.20
C LEU A 47 37.72 0.61 -31.26
N LYS A 48 38.36 -0.47 -31.70
CA LYS A 48 39.31 -0.44 -32.82
C LYS A 48 38.63 -0.05 -34.13
N ASP A 49 37.53 -0.72 -34.48
CA ASP A 49 36.78 -0.43 -35.71
C ASP A 49 36.27 1.01 -35.74
N LYS A 50 35.81 1.55 -34.60
CA LYS A 50 35.34 2.93 -34.50
C LYS A 50 36.47 3.95 -34.55
N ARG A 51 37.62 3.65 -33.94
CA ARG A 51 38.81 4.51 -33.99
C ARG A 51 39.37 4.62 -35.42
N ASP A 52 39.37 3.53 -36.17
CA ASP A 52 39.94 3.50 -37.53
C ASP A 52 39.05 4.19 -38.58
N LYS A 53 37.85 4.65 -38.21
CA LYS A 53 36.94 5.40 -39.10
C LYS A 53 37.38 6.86 -39.20
N THR A 54 37.42 7.38 -40.43
CA THR A 54 37.73 8.79 -40.72
C THR A 54 36.52 9.72 -40.49
N ASN A 55 35.81 9.55 -39.37
CA ASN A 55 34.69 10.39 -38.95
C ASN A 55 35.05 11.15 -37.66
N ALA A 56 34.18 12.08 -37.24
CA ALA A 56 34.45 12.91 -36.05
C ALA A 56 34.70 12.05 -34.80
N LEU A 57 33.92 10.99 -34.61
CA LEU A 57 34.07 10.06 -33.50
C LEU A 57 35.43 9.34 -33.48
N GLY A 58 35.92 8.91 -34.65
CA GLY A 58 37.23 8.26 -34.76
C GLY A 58 38.36 9.18 -34.28
N SER A 59 38.35 10.45 -34.68
CA SER A 59 39.31 11.46 -34.23
C SER A 59 39.25 11.68 -32.71
N VAL A 60 38.06 11.73 -32.12
CA VAL A 60 37.91 11.85 -30.65
C VAL A 60 38.48 10.62 -29.95
N LEU A 61 38.18 9.41 -30.46
CA LEU A 61 38.76 8.18 -29.90
C LEU A 61 40.29 8.15 -30.00
N GLU A 62 40.89 8.71 -31.03
CA GLU A 62 42.35 8.81 -31.16
C GLU A 62 42.99 9.67 -30.06
N ASP A 63 42.32 10.74 -29.64
CA ASP A 63 42.82 11.66 -28.61
C ASP A 63 42.79 11.04 -27.20
N TYR A 64 41.86 10.12 -26.95
CA TYR A 64 41.62 9.55 -25.61
C TYR A 64 41.98 8.05 -25.50
N THR A 65 42.32 7.37 -26.60
CA THR A 65 42.72 5.95 -26.58
C THR A 65 44.00 5.70 -27.36
N SER A 66 44.86 4.85 -26.81
CA SER A 66 46.16 4.50 -27.42
C SER A 66 46.03 3.28 -28.34
N GLU A 67 46.46 3.43 -29.59
CA GLU A 67 46.51 2.32 -30.57
C GLU A 67 47.36 1.15 -30.07
N ASN A 68 48.48 1.45 -29.40
CA ASN A 68 49.36 0.43 -28.83
C ASN A 68 48.68 -0.32 -27.69
N GLU A 69 47.84 0.34 -26.92
CA GLU A 69 47.10 -0.28 -25.82
C GLU A 69 45.95 -1.14 -26.35
N LEU A 70 45.16 -0.63 -27.30
CA LEU A 70 44.08 -1.39 -27.95
C LEU A 70 44.60 -2.64 -28.65
N ASN A 71 45.77 -2.57 -29.30
CA ASN A 71 46.39 -3.70 -30.00
C ASN A 71 47.25 -4.59 -29.10
N HIS A 72 47.39 -4.27 -27.82
CA HIS A 72 48.14 -5.10 -26.89
C HIS A 72 47.43 -6.44 -26.63
N LYS A 73 48.21 -7.52 -26.49
CA LYS A 73 47.68 -8.88 -26.26
C LYS A 73 46.79 -9.02 -25.02
N GLU A 74 46.99 -8.16 -24.02
CA GLU A 74 46.23 -8.15 -22.76
C GLU A 74 45.00 -7.23 -22.78
N ALA A 75 44.77 -6.45 -23.86
CA ALA A 75 43.64 -5.51 -23.93
C ALA A 75 42.29 -6.19 -23.71
N LYS A 76 42.17 -7.42 -24.21
CA LYS A 76 41.00 -8.30 -24.09
C LYS A 76 40.79 -8.90 -22.69
N ASN A 77 41.80 -8.87 -21.84
CA ASN A 77 41.70 -9.34 -20.47
C ASN A 77 41.28 -8.19 -19.56
N ALA A 78 40.01 -8.16 -19.13
CA ALA A 78 39.42 -7.10 -18.30
C ALA A 78 40.11 -6.90 -16.94
N GLN A 79 40.84 -7.91 -16.45
CA GLN A 79 41.61 -7.83 -15.21
C GLN A 79 43.04 -7.28 -15.41
N SER A 80 43.45 -7.01 -16.65
CA SER A 80 44.78 -6.48 -16.94
C SER A 80 44.88 -4.98 -16.67
N SER A 81 46.11 -4.52 -16.40
CA SER A 81 46.39 -3.08 -16.30
C SER A 81 46.19 -2.34 -17.63
N ILE A 82 46.28 -3.03 -18.77
CA ILE A 82 46.03 -2.43 -20.08
C ILE A 82 44.54 -2.19 -20.29
N ALA A 83 43.68 -3.15 -19.94
CA ALA A 83 42.24 -2.96 -20.02
C ALA A 83 41.76 -1.82 -19.11
N SER A 84 42.35 -1.67 -17.91
CA SER A 84 42.09 -0.52 -17.03
C SER A 84 42.42 0.79 -17.73
N LYS A 85 43.61 0.94 -18.33
CA LYS A 85 44.00 2.17 -19.01
C LYS A 85 43.08 2.52 -20.19
N ILE A 86 42.66 1.52 -20.97
CA ILE A 86 41.71 1.72 -22.06
C ILE A 86 40.38 2.22 -21.50
N TYR A 87 39.86 1.59 -20.45
CA TYR A 87 38.63 2.03 -19.80
C TYR A 87 38.75 3.43 -19.20
N ASP A 88 39.89 3.75 -18.56
CA ASP A 88 40.17 5.07 -17.99
C ASP A 88 40.21 6.14 -19.09
N GLY A 89 40.78 5.84 -20.26
CA GLY A 89 40.75 6.72 -21.43
C GLY A 89 39.34 6.96 -21.96
N ILE A 90 38.49 5.93 -22.02
CA ILE A 90 37.07 6.08 -22.39
C ILE A 90 36.29 6.89 -21.35
N LYS A 91 36.60 6.73 -20.06
CA LYS A 91 36.02 7.55 -19.00
C LYS A 91 36.48 9.01 -19.12
N ASP A 92 37.76 9.24 -19.45
CA ASP A 92 38.30 10.57 -19.69
C ASP A 92 37.63 11.25 -20.89
N MET A 93 37.44 10.52 -21.99
CA MET A 93 36.68 10.96 -23.16
C MET A 93 35.27 11.42 -22.77
N ARG A 94 34.55 10.63 -21.96
CA ARG A 94 33.19 10.98 -21.48
C ARG A 94 33.14 12.27 -20.65
N MET A 95 34.22 12.59 -19.93
CA MET A 95 34.28 13.72 -19.01
C MET A 95 34.89 14.98 -19.64
N ASN A 96 35.72 14.83 -20.67
CA ASN A 96 36.58 15.91 -21.14
C ASN A 96 36.48 16.24 -22.64
N ALA A 97 35.93 15.36 -23.49
CA ALA A 97 35.77 15.63 -24.91
C ALA A 97 34.96 16.92 -25.17
N GLU A 98 35.30 17.68 -26.20
CA GLU A 98 34.62 18.95 -26.52
C GLU A 98 33.21 18.72 -27.07
N GLU A 99 33.02 17.58 -27.74
CA GLU A 99 31.79 17.15 -28.39
C GLU A 99 30.71 16.72 -27.40
N ILE A 100 31.06 16.48 -26.12
CA ILE A 100 30.09 16.06 -25.11
C ILE A 100 29.08 17.17 -24.84
N ASN A 101 27.80 16.87 -24.97
CA ASN A 101 26.69 17.80 -24.76
C ASN A 101 25.94 17.53 -23.46
N ASP A 102 26.67 17.14 -22.41
CA ASP A 102 26.16 17.00 -21.04
C ASP A 102 26.42 18.31 -20.28
N PRO A 103 25.38 18.99 -19.77
CA PRO A 103 25.52 20.31 -19.13
C PRO A 103 26.35 20.27 -17.84
N PHE A 104 26.27 19.18 -17.07
CA PHE A 104 27.04 19.04 -15.84
C PHE A 104 28.50 18.74 -16.13
N VAL A 105 28.79 17.91 -17.13
CA VAL A 105 30.16 17.66 -17.57
C VAL A 105 30.78 18.90 -18.21
N LYS A 106 30.03 19.67 -19.00
CA LYS A 106 30.51 20.95 -19.54
C LYS A 106 30.94 21.92 -18.43
N LYS A 107 30.19 21.97 -17.33
CA LYS A 107 30.44 22.88 -16.21
C LYS A 107 31.51 22.38 -15.23
N PHE A 108 31.46 21.11 -14.86
CA PHE A 108 32.25 20.55 -13.77
C PHE A 108 33.31 19.54 -14.21
N LYS A 109 33.33 19.15 -15.49
CA LYS A 109 34.27 18.19 -16.08
C LYS A 109 34.27 16.87 -15.30
N ASP A 110 35.42 16.41 -14.82
CA ASP A 110 35.57 15.19 -14.02
C ASP A 110 35.04 15.31 -12.58
N LYS A 111 34.64 16.51 -12.15
CA LYS A 111 34.17 16.79 -10.78
C LYS A 111 32.66 16.84 -10.62
N VAL A 112 31.88 16.30 -11.56
CA VAL A 112 30.42 16.31 -11.47
C VAL A 112 29.93 15.71 -10.15
N LEU A 113 30.38 14.50 -9.81
CA LEU A 113 29.93 13.81 -8.60
C LEU A 113 30.29 14.58 -7.31
N GLU A 114 31.49 15.15 -7.22
CA GLU A 114 31.91 15.95 -6.06
C GLU A 114 30.99 17.16 -5.87
N ASN A 115 30.66 17.86 -6.95
CA ASN A 115 29.79 19.03 -6.90
C ASN A 115 28.34 18.66 -6.55
N LEU A 116 27.80 17.60 -7.14
CA LEU A 116 26.47 17.07 -6.79
C LEU A 116 26.39 16.68 -5.31
N LEU A 117 27.42 16.02 -4.78
CA LEU A 117 27.45 15.61 -3.37
C LEU A 117 27.72 16.76 -2.40
N SER A 118 28.28 17.88 -2.85
CA SER A 118 28.62 19.02 -1.99
C SER A 118 27.45 19.99 -1.76
N SER A 119 26.46 20.01 -2.66
CA SER A 119 25.41 21.02 -2.68
C SER A 119 24.04 20.39 -2.97
N PRO A 120 23.12 20.38 -1.99
CA PRO A 120 21.72 20.00 -2.20
C PRO A 120 21.03 20.77 -3.33
N GLU A 121 21.37 22.05 -3.51
CA GLU A 121 20.83 22.90 -4.58
C GLU A 121 21.32 22.45 -5.96
N THR A 122 22.61 22.10 -6.07
CA THR A 122 23.18 21.57 -7.32
C THR A 122 22.58 20.20 -7.64
N MET A 123 22.33 19.38 -6.62
CA MET A 123 21.59 18.13 -6.77
C MET A 123 20.14 18.36 -7.21
N ALA A 124 19.43 19.34 -6.65
CA ALA A 124 18.07 19.71 -7.07
C ALA A 124 18.04 20.14 -8.55
N LYS A 125 19.02 20.93 -9.01
CA LYS A 125 19.15 21.29 -10.44
C LYS A 125 19.36 20.07 -11.32
N PHE A 126 20.20 19.13 -10.87
CA PHE A 126 20.44 17.88 -11.58
C PHE A 126 19.19 17.03 -11.66
N ILE A 127 18.48 16.84 -10.55
CA ILE A 127 17.26 16.04 -10.51
C ILE A 127 16.20 16.65 -11.42
N HIS A 128 16.01 17.98 -11.40
CA HIS A 128 15.06 18.65 -12.29
C HIS A 128 15.43 18.44 -13.77
N TYR A 129 16.72 18.53 -14.11
CA TYR A 129 17.20 18.19 -15.45
C TYR A 129 17.01 16.71 -15.80
N ALA A 130 17.19 15.83 -14.83
CA ALA A 130 17.06 14.39 -15.03
C ALA A 130 15.62 13.98 -15.33
N ILE A 131 14.62 14.55 -14.65
CA ILE A 131 13.23 14.07 -14.72
C ILE A 131 12.37 14.78 -15.77
N ARG A 132 12.78 15.97 -16.23
CA ARG A 132 11.98 16.78 -17.17
C ARG A 132 12.17 16.34 -18.62
N VAL A 133 11.14 16.56 -19.44
CA VAL A 133 11.21 16.40 -20.90
C VAL A 133 11.61 17.71 -21.59
N SER A 134 11.30 18.84 -20.96
CA SER A 134 11.49 20.16 -21.57
C SER A 134 12.96 20.61 -21.60
N LYS A 135 13.27 21.52 -22.52
CA LYS A 135 14.60 22.16 -22.60
C LYS A 135 14.81 23.26 -21.56
N ASN A 136 13.76 23.70 -20.90
CA ASN A 136 13.79 24.87 -20.04
C ASN A 136 14.02 24.45 -18.60
N ALA A 137 14.91 25.15 -17.92
CA ALA A 137 15.00 25.04 -16.48
C ALA A 137 13.79 25.69 -15.78
N LEU A 138 13.65 25.48 -14.47
CA LEU A 138 12.65 26.22 -13.70
C LEU A 138 12.96 27.72 -13.81
N PRO A 139 11.94 28.59 -13.90
CA PRO A 139 12.13 30.04 -14.03
C PRO A 139 13.02 30.59 -12.90
N GLU A 140 13.79 31.65 -13.16
CA GLU A 140 14.69 32.25 -12.14
C GLU A 140 13.96 32.58 -10.83
N LYS A 141 12.69 33.02 -10.93
CA LYS A 141 11.82 33.29 -9.78
C LYS A 141 11.56 32.05 -8.89
N ALA A 142 11.65 30.83 -9.42
CA ALA A 142 11.52 29.59 -8.65
C ALA A 142 12.64 29.48 -7.63
N TRP A 143 13.86 29.66 -8.09
CA TRP A 143 15.07 29.55 -7.25
C TRP A 143 15.20 30.70 -6.26
N SER A 144 14.61 31.86 -6.54
CA SER A 144 14.68 33.05 -5.68
C SER A 144 14.02 32.93 -4.29
N ILE A 145 13.25 31.87 -4.04
CA ILE A 145 12.36 31.74 -2.87
C ILE A 145 13.13 31.53 -1.55
N LYS A 146 14.45 31.28 -1.60
CA LYS A 146 15.37 31.21 -0.45
C LYS A 146 16.79 31.68 -0.75
N ASP A 147 16.97 32.73 -1.55
CA ASP A 147 18.30 33.20 -1.99
C ASP A 147 19.12 32.15 -2.77
N MET A 148 18.47 31.16 -3.40
CA MET A 148 19.17 30.17 -4.22
C MET A 148 19.45 30.73 -5.62
N GLU A 149 20.62 30.40 -6.16
CA GLU A 149 21.00 30.82 -7.51
C GLU A 149 20.14 30.12 -8.56
N PRO A 150 19.73 30.79 -9.65
CA PRO A 150 18.97 30.18 -10.73
C PRO A 150 19.73 29.03 -11.40
N ASP A 151 18.99 28.13 -12.05
CA ASP A 151 19.58 27.04 -12.83
C ASP A 151 20.10 27.54 -14.18
N THR A 152 21.35 28.00 -14.16
CA THR A 152 22.12 28.37 -15.35
C THR A 152 22.90 27.19 -15.96
N ILE A 153 22.76 25.99 -15.40
CA ILE A 153 23.53 24.81 -15.82
C ILE A 153 22.80 24.12 -16.95
N THR A 154 21.49 23.92 -16.77
CA THR A 154 20.71 23.02 -17.61
C THR A 154 19.76 23.76 -18.54
N ASP A 155 19.58 25.07 -18.37
CA ASP A 155 18.66 25.84 -19.21
C ASP A 155 19.10 25.81 -20.69
N GLY A 156 18.16 25.49 -21.57
CA GLY A 156 18.40 25.25 -23.00
C GLY A 156 18.82 23.81 -23.35
N PHE A 157 19.06 22.93 -22.37
CA PHE A 157 19.37 21.52 -22.59
C PHE A 157 18.12 20.64 -22.44
N PRO A 158 17.86 19.70 -23.37
CA PRO A 158 16.80 18.72 -23.21
C PRO A 158 17.08 17.87 -21.97
N GLY A 159 16.06 17.69 -21.13
CA GLY A 159 16.20 16.83 -19.95
C GLY A 159 16.38 15.35 -20.31
N LEU A 160 16.78 14.56 -19.32
CA LEU A 160 17.14 13.15 -19.52
C LEU A 160 15.95 12.20 -19.52
N ASP A 161 14.77 12.68 -19.13
CA ASP A 161 13.53 11.91 -19.08
C ASP A 161 13.63 10.63 -18.22
N LEU A 162 14.29 10.74 -17.06
CA LEU A 162 14.48 9.64 -16.12
C LEU A 162 13.34 9.58 -15.10
N GLU A 163 13.01 8.37 -14.67
CA GLU A 163 12.20 8.16 -13.46
C GLU A 163 12.97 8.67 -12.23
N VAL A 164 12.24 9.22 -11.25
CA VAL A 164 12.83 9.78 -10.02
C VAL A 164 13.70 8.75 -9.29
N ASP A 165 13.24 7.50 -9.23
CA ASP A 165 13.95 6.40 -8.56
C ASP A 165 15.25 6.01 -9.28
N ASP A 166 15.37 6.31 -10.59
CA ASP A 166 16.53 5.99 -11.40
C ASP A 166 17.61 7.09 -11.39
N VAL A 167 17.30 8.30 -10.90
CA VAL A 167 18.24 9.43 -10.88
C VAL A 167 19.51 9.09 -10.07
N GLY A 168 19.35 8.45 -8.91
CA GLY A 168 20.48 8.03 -8.09
C GLY A 168 21.37 7.00 -8.78
N LEU A 169 20.75 6.02 -9.45
CA LEU A 169 21.45 5.01 -10.22
C LEU A 169 22.20 5.65 -11.40
N TYR A 170 21.55 6.54 -12.15
CA TYR A 170 22.16 7.26 -13.27
C TYR A 170 23.41 8.04 -12.83
N ILE A 171 23.35 8.77 -11.71
CA ILE A 171 24.50 9.52 -11.19
C ILE A 171 25.69 8.58 -10.89
N ILE A 172 25.40 7.43 -10.26
CA ILE A 172 26.42 6.42 -9.92
C ILE A 172 27.05 5.83 -11.17
N GLU A 173 26.22 5.52 -12.18
CA GLU A 173 26.68 4.88 -13.40
C GLU A 173 27.44 5.83 -14.33
N GLN A 174 27.02 7.09 -14.41
CA GLN A 174 27.57 8.06 -15.35
C GLN A 174 28.74 8.85 -14.77
N TYR A 175 28.68 9.22 -13.49
CA TYR A 175 29.67 10.09 -12.85
C TYR A 175 30.47 9.39 -11.74
N GLY A 176 30.08 8.18 -11.34
CA GLY A 176 30.68 7.47 -10.21
C GLY A 176 31.99 6.74 -10.48
N ASP A 177 32.58 6.27 -9.38
CA ASP A 177 33.73 5.36 -9.34
C ASP A 177 33.41 3.99 -8.70
N GLY A 178 32.14 3.78 -8.30
CA GLY A 178 31.62 2.56 -7.69
C GLY A 178 31.67 2.50 -6.16
N LYS A 179 32.00 3.59 -5.44
CA LYS A 179 32.17 3.56 -3.95
C LYS A 179 31.19 4.41 -3.14
N ASP A 180 30.40 5.29 -3.76
CA ASP A 180 29.64 6.34 -3.05
C ASP A 180 28.10 6.18 -3.07
N SER A 181 27.57 4.99 -3.34
CA SER A 181 26.11 4.76 -3.55
C SER A 181 25.20 5.33 -2.45
N LYS A 182 25.50 5.07 -1.18
CA LYS A 182 24.70 5.57 -0.04
C LYS A 182 24.73 7.10 0.11
N LYS A 183 25.83 7.75 -0.28
CA LYS A 183 25.94 9.22 -0.21
C LYS A 183 25.13 9.87 -1.34
N VAL A 184 25.12 9.23 -2.52
CA VAL A 184 24.30 9.68 -3.66
C VAL A 184 22.83 9.59 -3.30
N GLU A 185 22.35 8.45 -2.79
CA GLU A 185 20.95 8.27 -2.37
C GLU A 185 20.52 9.33 -1.33
N SER A 186 21.32 9.53 -0.28
CA SER A 186 21.03 10.54 0.75
C SER A 186 20.94 11.95 0.15
N ARG A 187 21.83 12.29 -0.78
CA ARG A 187 21.85 13.63 -1.37
C ARG A 187 20.73 13.82 -2.39
N VAL A 188 20.35 12.77 -3.13
CA VAL A 188 19.19 12.80 -4.04
C VAL A 188 17.92 13.09 -3.25
N ASN A 189 17.73 12.47 -2.08
CA ASN A 189 16.59 12.77 -1.22
C ASN A 189 16.57 14.23 -0.76
N GLU A 190 17.70 14.77 -0.29
CA GLU A 190 17.78 16.20 0.08
C GLU A 190 17.52 17.15 -1.10
N GLY A 191 17.96 16.77 -2.31
CA GLY A 191 17.68 17.53 -3.54
C GLY A 191 16.21 17.46 -3.96
N MET A 192 15.55 16.31 -3.75
CA MET A 192 14.11 16.13 -3.96
C MET A 192 13.28 16.97 -2.99
N ASP A 193 13.68 17.05 -1.72
CA ASP A 193 13.01 17.91 -0.74
C ASP A 193 13.07 19.39 -1.16
N ILE A 194 14.18 19.81 -1.76
CA ILE A 194 14.33 21.16 -2.32
C ILE A 194 13.45 21.34 -3.56
N LEU A 195 13.40 20.38 -4.47
CA LEU A 195 12.53 20.47 -5.64
C LEU A 195 11.04 20.47 -5.29
N GLU A 196 10.62 19.65 -4.33
CA GLU A 196 9.26 19.65 -3.82
C GLU A 196 8.93 21.03 -3.23
N MET A 197 9.84 21.59 -2.42
CA MET A 197 9.67 22.94 -1.89
C MET A 197 9.60 24.02 -2.98
N LEU A 198 10.45 23.97 -4.00
CA LEU A 198 10.44 24.90 -5.14
C LEU A 198 9.16 24.77 -5.96
N TYR A 199 8.66 23.56 -6.16
CA TYR A 199 7.45 23.29 -6.91
C TYR A 199 6.19 23.78 -6.18
N LEU A 200 6.08 23.47 -4.89
CA LEU A 200 4.98 23.91 -4.01
C LEU A 200 4.94 25.44 -3.80
N SER A 201 6.05 26.11 -4.06
CA SER A 201 6.13 27.57 -3.97
C SER A 201 5.69 28.31 -5.25
N GLN A 202 5.50 27.58 -6.37
CA GLN A 202 5.05 28.13 -7.64
C GLN A 202 3.64 27.67 -8.06
N HIS A 203 3.13 26.59 -7.45
CA HIS A 203 1.88 25.94 -7.80
C HIS A 203 1.18 25.42 -6.53
N ASP A 204 -0.16 25.44 -6.51
CA ASP A 204 -0.92 24.72 -5.47
C ASP A 204 -0.52 23.21 -5.50
N LYS A 205 -0.37 22.58 -4.33
CA LYS A 205 0.01 21.19 -3.99
C LYS A 205 -0.87 20.15 -4.68
N GLU A 206 -2.10 20.52 -5.06
CA GLU A 206 -2.95 19.72 -5.96
C GLU A 206 -2.31 19.54 -7.36
N LYS A 207 -1.57 20.51 -7.89
CA LYS A 207 -0.90 20.44 -9.20
C LYS A 207 0.44 19.70 -9.22
N PHE A 208 1.10 19.45 -8.09
CA PHE A 208 2.33 18.63 -8.10
C PHE A 208 2.00 17.15 -8.26
N GLU A 209 0.93 16.68 -7.61
CA GLU A 209 0.38 15.36 -7.88
C GLU A 209 -0.33 15.34 -9.23
N GLU A 210 -1.02 16.42 -9.63
CA GLU A 210 -1.53 16.53 -10.99
C GLU A 210 -0.39 16.57 -12.01
N VAL A 211 0.82 17.09 -11.77
CA VAL A 211 1.92 17.09 -12.76
C VAL A 211 2.72 15.80 -12.71
N LYS A 212 2.85 15.14 -11.54
CA LYS A 212 3.30 13.74 -11.47
C LYS A 212 2.34 12.79 -12.17
N GLU A 213 1.05 13.06 -12.13
CA GLU A 213 0.01 12.26 -12.80
C GLU A 213 -0.26 12.70 -14.24
N ILE A 214 -0.13 13.98 -14.59
CA ILE A 214 -0.28 14.56 -15.94
C ILE A 214 0.98 14.27 -16.74
N GLU A 215 2.21 14.32 -16.19
CA GLU A 215 3.38 13.85 -16.93
C GLU A 215 3.39 12.31 -17.04
N LYS A 216 2.88 11.55 -16.05
CA LYS A 216 2.63 10.10 -16.23
C LYS A 216 1.53 9.82 -17.26
N ALA A 217 0.51 10.66 -17.34
CA ALA A 217 -0.58 10.50 -18.30
C ALA A 217 -0.21 11.00 -19.70
N GLU A 218 0.60 12.06 -19.85
CA GLU A 218 1.07 12.59 -21.13
C GLU A 218 2.25 11.76 -21.67
N LYS A 219 3.19 11.29 -20.83
CA LYS A 219 4.22 10.31 -21.25
C LYS A 219 3.65 8.95 -21.62
N SER A 220 2.52 8.54 -21.03
CA SER A 220 1.82 7.31 -21.44
C SER A 220 1.28 7.36 -22.88
N VAL A 221 1.22 8.55 -23.49
CA VAL A 221 0.78 8.75 -24.87
C VAL A 221 1.95 8.81 -25.86
N GLU A 222 3.14 9.26 -25.43
CA GLU A 222 4.33 9.41 -26.30
C GLU A 222 5.42 8.32 -26.14
N GLU A 223 5.53 7.60 -25.00
CA GLU A 223 6.44 6.44 -24.83
C GLU A 223 5.91 5.15 -25.51
N LYS A 224 5.18 5.30 -26.61
CA LYS A 224 4.58 4.21 -27.39
C LYS A 224 5.56 3.44 -28.28
N SER A 225 6.79 3.27 -27.83
CA SER A 225 7.69 2.27 -28.40
C SER A 225 8.75 1.86 -27.39
N GLU A 226 8.45 0.86 -26.54
CA GLU A 226 9.30 -0.34 -26.40
C GLU A 226 8.92 -1.29 -25.24
N SER A 227 7.86 -1.05 -24.45
CA SER A 227 7.38 -2.08 -23.52
C SER A 227 5.87 -1.98 -23.24
N ASP A 228 5.04 -2.53 -24.14
CA ASP A 228 3.58 -2.67 -23.97
C ASP A 228 3.13 -3.58 -22.80
N PHE A 229 4.02 -3.96 -21.86
CA PHE A 229 3.72 -4.88 -20.76
C PHE A 229 2.86 -4.23 -19.65
N PHE A 230 1.68 -4.80 -19.40
CA PHE A 230 0.79 -4.36 -18.31
C PHE A 230 0.98 -5.20 -17.05
N VAL A 231 1.04 -4.55 -15.88
CA VAL A 231 1.06 -5.23 -14.57
C VAL A 231 -0.23 -6.05 -14.38
N PRO A 232 -0.17 -7.39 -14.28
CA PRO A 232 -1.41 -8.17 -14.30
C PRO A 232 -2.25 -8.05 -13.02
N ASN A 233 -3.56 -7.83 -13.17
CA ASN A 233 -4.50 -7.71 -12.05
C ASN A 233 -4.83 -9.04 -11.37
N LYS A 234 -4.82 -9.09 -10.03
CA LYS A 234 -5.26 -10.22 -9.21
C LYS A 234 -6.56 -9.88 -8.47
N PRO A 235 -7.40 -10.89 -8.17
CA PRO A 235 -8.55 -10.71 -7.29
C PRO A 235 -8.15 -10.09 -5.95
N MET A 236 -8.92 -9.09 -5.51
CA MET A 236 -8.80 -8.50 -4.18
C MET A 236 -9.42 -9.43 -3.14
N TYR A 237 -10.62 -9.93 -3.39
CA TYR A 237 -11.41 -10.67 -2.42
C TYR A 237 -11.33 -12.20 -2.62
N ARG A 238 -11.50 -12.94 -1.52
CA ARG A 238 -11.70 -14.39 -1.48
C ARG A 238 -13.03 -14.66 -0.80
N ILE A 239 -13.83 -15.55 -1.37
CA ILE A 239 -15.05 -16.08 -0.76
C ILE A 239 -14.93 -17.59 -0.53
N PHE A 240 -15.70 -18.10 0.41
CA PHE A 240 -15.80 -19.53 0.75
C PHE A 240 -17.17 -20.09 0.36
N ASP A 241 -18.21 -19.27 0.47
CA ASP A 241 -19.56 -19.54 -0.05
C ASP A 241 -20.02 -18.40 -0.97
N ILE A 242 -21.00 -18.65 -1.83
CA ILE A 242 -21.55 -17.62 -2.72
C ILE A 242 -22.23 -16.49 -1.94
N SER A 243 -22.82 -16.79 -0.77
CA SER A 243 -23.48 -15.78 0.06
C SER A 243 -22.52 -14.70 0.57
N ASP A 244 -21.22 -15.00 0.67
CA ASP A 244 -20.20 -14.03 1.10
C ASP A 244 -20.13 -12.79 0.18
N ILE A 245 -20.59 -12.91 -1.08
CA ILE A 245 -20.66 -11.78 -2.00
C ILE A 245 -21.60 -10.68 -1.49
N GLU A 246 -22.65 -11.03 -0.74
CA GLU A 246 -23.62 -10.07 -0.20
C GLU A 246 -23.00 -9.10 0.81
N GLU A 247 -21.87 -9.47 1.43
CA GLU A 247 -21.11 -8.61 2.34
C GLU A 247 -20.24 -7.58 1.60
N LEU A 248 -19.97 -7.82 0.31
CA LEU A 248 -19.11 -6.98 -0.50
C LEU A 248 -19.89 -5.80 -1.10
N LYS A 249 -19.38 -4.58 -0.91
CA LYS A 249 -20.04 -3.35 -1.38
C LYS A 249 -19.47 -2.83 -2.69
N GLY A 250 -20.30 -2.09 -3.43
CA GLY A 250 -19.91 -1.34 -4.63
C GLY A 250 -19.91 -2.15 -5.92
N PHE A 251 -20.34 -3.40 -5.92
CA PHE A 251 -20.52 -4.19 -7.14
C PHE A 251 -21.82 -3.80 -7.87
N SER A 252 -21.82 -3.90 -9.19
CA SER A 252 -22.95 -3.55 -10.06
C SER A 252 -24.12 -4.52 -9.94
N GLY A 253 -23.83 -5.78 -9.56
CA GLY A 253 -24.80 -6.88 -9.58
C GLY A 253 -24.76 -7.71 -10.86
N ASP A 254 -24.03 -7.24 -11.89
CA ASP A 254 -23.74 -7.99 -13.11
C ASP A 254 -22.34 -8.61 -13.02
N TRP A 255 -22.24 -9.89 -13.35
CA TRP A 255 -21.08 -10.72 -13.09
C TRP A 255 -20.63 -11.46 -14.33
N VAL A 256 -19.33 -11.67 -14.41
CA VAL A 256 -18.71 -12.64 -15.31
C VAL A 256 -17.96 -13.66 -14.45
N VAL A 257 -18.41 -14.90 -14.51
CA VAL A 257 -17.80 -16.06 -13.85
C VAL A 257 -16.84 -16.71 -14.84
N GLN A 258 -15.57 -16.79 -14.47
CA GLN A 258 -14.53 -17.44 -15.27
C GLN A 258 -13.86 -18.57 -14.51
N GLU A 259 -13.39 -19.57 -15.25
CA GLU A 259 -12.50 -20.59 -14.71
C GLU A 259 -11.26 -19.97 -14.07
N LYS A 260 -10.92 -20.43 -12.85
CA LYS A 260 -9.65 -20.14 -12.20
C LYS A 260 -8.68 -21.27 -12.54
N TYR A 261 -7.74 -21.00 -13.42
CA TYR A 261 -6.71 -21.94 -13.86
C TYR A 261 -5.57 -22.07 -12.85
N ASP A 262 -5.11 -23.31 -12.61
CA ASP A 262 -3.93 -23.62 -11.77
C ASP A 262 -2.63 -23.68 -12.61
N GLY A 263 -2.21 -22.52 -13.14
CA GLY A 263 -1.06 -22.43 -14.04
C GLY A 263 -0.07 -21.34 -13.66
N MET A 264 0.72 -20.90 -14.64
CA MET A 264 1.60 -19.74 -14.57
C MET A 264 1.05 -18.62 -15.45
N ARG A 265 0.64 -17.51 -14.84
CA ARG A 265 0.17 -16.33 -15.56
C ARG A 265 1.19 -15.74 -16.53
N ILE A 266 0.73 -15.46 -17.74
CA ILE A 266 1.49 -14.89 -18.85
C ILE A 266 0.72 -13.77 -19.57
N GLN A 267 1.44 -12.89 -20.25
CA GLN A 267 0.89 -11.91 -21.19
C GLN A 267 1.44 -12.19 -22.58
N ILE A 268 0.56 -12.34 -23.57
CA ILE A 268 0.93 -12.64 -24.96
C ILE A 268 0.74 -11.36 -25.77
N HIS A 269 1.82 -10.85 -26.34
CA HIS A 269 1.84 -9.64 -27.16
C HIS A 269 2.08 -10.06 -28.60
N LYS A 270 1.24 -9.56 -29.50
CA LYS A 270 1.51 -9.51 -30.93
C LYS A 270 1.36 -8.06 -31.38
N ILE A 271 2.47 -7.44 -31.76
CA ILE A 271 2.52 -6.03 -32.15
C ILE A 271 3.47 -5.91 -33.33
N ASP A 272 3.01 -5.37 -34.45
CA ASP A 272 3.81 -5.22 -35.68
C ASP A 272 4.48 -6.55 -36.10
N ASP A 273 3.71 -7.65 -36.04
CA ASP A 273 4.15 -9.04 -36.25
C ASP A 273 5.22 -9.58 -35.28
N SER A 274 5.71 -8.76 -34.35
CA SER A 274 6.57 -9.18 -33.24
C SER A 274 5.74 -9.88 -32.17
N ILE A 275 6.18 -11.07 -31.75
CA ILE A 275 5.49 -11.86 -30.72
C ILE A 275 6.38 -11.98 -29.51
N LYS A 276 5.86 -11.56 -28.37
CA LYS A 276 6.52 -11.65 -27.07
C LYS A 276 5.57 -12.26 -26.05
N ILE A 277 6.08 -13.18 -25.24
CA ILE A 277 5.34 -13.80 -24.15
C ILE A 277 6.08 -13.51 -22.85
N TYR A 278 5.43 -12.78 -21.96
CA TYR A 278 6.00 -12.41 -20.67
C TYR A 278 5.33 -13.18 -19.54
N SER A 279 6.10 -13.57 -18.54
CA SER A 279 5.53 -14.06 -17.27
C SER A 279 4.94 -12.91 -16.44
N TYR A 280 4.20 -13.24 -15.37
CA TYR A 280 3.67 -12.28 -14.41
C TYR A 280 4.69 -11.22 -13.91
N ASN A 281 5.97 -11.60 -13.77
CA ASN A 281 7.04 -10.71 -13.31
C ASN A 281 7.80 -10.05 -14.47
N LYS A 282 7.16 -9.83 -15.63
CA LYS A 282 7.73 -9.21 -16.84
C LYS A 282 8.93 -9.95 -17.47
N LYS A 283 9.29 -11.14 -16.99
CA LYS A 283 10.35 -11.95 -17.62
C LYS A 283 9.89 -12.47 -18.97
N ASP A 284 10.63 -12.16 -20.03
CA ASP A 284 10.44 -12.73 -21.37
C ASP A 284 10.71 -14.25 -21.33
N ILE A 285 9.70 -15.02 -21.71
CA ILE A 285 9.73 -16.48 -21.80
C ILE A 285 9.33 -16.96 -23.21
N THR A 286 9.44 -16.09 -24.21
CA THR A 286 9.03 -16.37 -25.60
C THR A 286 9.72 -17.62 -26.16
N ASP A 287 10.99 -17.84 -25.82
CA ASP A 287 11.77 -19.01 -26.22
C ASP A 287 11.25 -20.32 -25.61
N LYS A 288 10.52 -20.25 -24.48
CA LYS A 288 9.93 -21.40 -23.78
C LYS A 288 8.52 -21.75 -24.27
N CYS A 289 7.92 -20.90 -25.11
CA CYS A 289 6.54 -21.06 -25.59
C CYS A 289 6.45 -21.17 -27.13
N PRO A 290 7.20 -22.08 -27.78
CA PRO A 290 7.29 -22.12 -29.24
C PRO A 290 5.96 -22.43 -29.95
N ASN A 291 5.10 -23.24 -29.33
CA ASN A 291 3.78 -23.59 -29.89
C ASN A 291 2.83 -22.38 -29.88
N GLN A 292 2.82 -21.61 -28.78
CA GLN A 292 2.04 -20.37 -28.67
C GLN A 292 2.53 -19.33 -29.69
N VAL A 293 3.85 -19.16 -29.83
CA VAL A 293 4.44 -18.26 -30.84
C VAL A 293 4.03 -18.69 -32.25
N LYS A 294 4.05 -19.99 -32.57
CA LYS A 294 3.63 -20.51 -33.87
C LYS A 294 2.15 -20.23 -34.14
N GLU A 295 1.28 -20.39 -33.14
CA GLU A 295 -0.15 -20.05 -33.24
C GLU A 295 -0.34 -18.55 -33.53
N MET A 296 0.29 -17.69 -32.74
CA MET A 296 0.16 -16.23 -32.87
C MET A 296 0.71 -15.68 -34.21
N LYS A 297 1.64 -16.37 -34.87
CA LYS A 297 2.14 -16.01 -36.21
C LYS A 297 1.09 -16.14 -37.31
N GLN A 298 -0.02 -16.82 -37.08
CA GLN A 298 -1.06 -16.96 -38.10
C GLN A 298 -1.70 -15.60 -38.42
N LYS A 299 -2.04 -15.38 -39.70
CA LYS A 299 -2.60 -14.10 -40.20
C LYS A 299 -3.95 -13.73 -39.61
N GLN A 300 -4.64 -14.67 -38.97
CA GLN A 300 -5.95 -14.45 -38.36
C GLN A 300 -5.89 -13.64 -37.06
N TYR A 301 -4.70 -13.46 -36.48
CA TYR A 301 -4.48 -12.59 -35.32
C TYR A 301 -3.89 -11.27 -35.81
N GLY A 302 -4.58 -10.15 -35.60
CA GLY A 302 -4.00 -8.82 -35.75
C GLY A 302 -3.21 -8.41 -34.51
N ASP A 303 -3.00 -7.11 -34.33
CA ASP A 303 -2.33 -6.59 -33.14
C ASP A 303 -3.16 -6.88 -31.90
N CYS A 304 -2.56 -7.47 -30.87
CA CYS A 304 -3.30 -7.82 -29.65
C CYS A 304 -2.39 -8.04 -28.46
N ILE A 305 -2.99 -7.86 -27.27
CA ILE A 305 -2.36 -8.18 -25.99
C ILE A 305 -3.38 -8.99 -25.19
N PHE A 306 -3.03 -10.24 -24.89
CA PHE A 306 -3.86 -11.16 -24.11
C PHE A 306 -3.28 -11.39 -22.72
N ASP A 307 -4.16 -11.46 -21.73
CA ASP A 307 -3.83 -11.95 -20.39
C ASP A 307 -4.32 -13.40 -20.28
N ALA A 308 -3.41 -14.30 -19.93
CA ALA A 308 -3.63 -15.74 -20.02
C ALA A 308 -2.94 -16.51 -18.89
N GLU A 309 -3.42 -17.73 -18.63
CA GLU A 309 -2.73 -18.68 -17.75
C GLU A 309 -2.09 -19.78 -18.60
N LEU A 310 -0.80 -20.01 -18.42
CA LEU A 310 -0.08 -21.11 -19.06
C LEU A 310 -0.14 -22.35 -18.17
N ILE A 311 -0.58 -23.48 -18.70
CA ILE A 311 -0.72 -24.75 -17.96
C ILE A 311 0.05 -25.83 -18.71
N LEU A 312 0.74 -26.68 -17.96
CA LEU A 312 1.41 -27.85 -18.49
C LEU A 312 0.46 -29.06 -18.48
N PHE A 313 0.39 -29.79 -19.58
CA PHE A 313 -0.44 -30.97 -19.75
C PHE A 313 0.41 -32.21 -20.02
N ASP A 314 0.10 -33.30 -19.33
CA ASP A 314 0.61 -34.64 -19.66
C ASP A 314 -0.51 -35.40 -20.38
N GLY A 315 -0.45 -35.44 -21.72
CA GLY A 315 -1.60 -35.83 -22.53
C GLY A 315 -2.77 -34.85 -22.36
N GLU A 316 -3.90 -35.32 -21.86
CA GLU A 316 -5.08 -34.48 -21.55
C GLU A 316 -5.19 -34.09 -20.08
N ASP A 317 -4.29 -34.59 -19.23
CA ASP A 317 -4.33 -34.31 -17.80
C ASP A 317 -3.53 -33.03 -17.48
N PRO A 318 -4.16 -32.00 -16.89
CA PRO A 318 -3.44 -30.79 -16.48
C PRO A 318 -2.58 -31.07 -15.24
N LEU A 319 -1.36 -30.54 -15.26
CA LEU A 319 -0.43 -30.57 -14.13
C LEU A 319 -0.52 -29.27 -13.33
N HIS A 320 -0.07 -29.33 -12.07
CA HIS A 320 -0.14 -28.19 -11.17
C HIS A 320 0.80 -27.04 -11.59
N ARG A 321 0.51 -25.83 -11.10
CA ARG A 321 1.35 -24.65 -11.31
C ARG A 321 2.84 -24.87 -11.07
N ALA A 322 3.20 -25.58 -9.98
CA ALA A 322 4.59 -25.86 -9.64
C ALA A 322 5.31 -26.70 -10.72
N ASP A 323 4.59 -27.63 -11.35
CA ASP A 323 5.10 -28.45 -12.43
C ASP A 323 5.27 -27.64 -13.71
N THR A 324 4.33 -26.75 -14.00
CA THR A 324 4.44 -25.78 -15.11
C THR A 324 5.69 -24.91 -14.96
N ILE A 325 5.90 -24.32 -13.79
CA ILE A 325 7.09 -23.49 -13.49
C ILE A 325 8.37 -24.33 -13.61
N ALA A 326 8.39 -25.54 -13.06
CA ALA A 326 9.53 -26.43 -13.14
C ALA A 326 9.85 -26.86 -14.58
N HIS A 327 8.85 -27.06 -15.43
CA HIS A 327 9.07 -27.33 -16.84
C HIS A 327 9.69 -26.12 -17.55
N ILE A 328 9.10 -24.93 -17.41
CA ILE A 328 9.57 -23.70 -18.08
C ILE A 328 11.03 -23.38 -17.74
N PHE A 329 11.42 -23.48 -16.47
CA PHE A 329 12.74 -23.04 -16.02
C PHE A 329 13.77 -24.17 -15.86
N LYS A 330 13.35 -25.43 -15.77
CA LYS A 330 14.25 -26.58 -15.53
C LYS A 330 14.09 -27.72 -16.54
N GLY A 331 13.15 -27.65 -17.49
CA GLY A 331 12.95 -28.67 -18.52
C GLY A 331 12.56 -30.05 -17.98
N LYS A 332 11.86 -30.10 -16.84
CA LYS A 332 11.65 -31.32 -16.05
C LYS A 332 10.78 -32.40 -16.73
N TYR A 333 9.81 -32.01 -17.55
CA TYR A 333 8.80 -32.91 -18.13
C TYR A 333 8.89 -32.89 -19.65
N GLN A 334 9.59 -33.84 -20.27
CA GLN A 334 9.96 -33.78 -21.70
C GLN A 334 8.78 -34.03 -22.66
N ASP A 335 7.81 -34.87 -22.26
CA ASP A 335 6.67 -35.26 -23.10
C ASP A 335 5.40 -34.44 -22.82
N ALA A 336 5.48 -33.46 -21.92
CA ALA A 336 4.35 -32.62 -21.52
C ALA A 336 4.27 -31.34 -22.36
N GLU A 337 3.05 -30.89 -22.65
CA GLU A 337 2.77 -29.75 -23.54
C GLU A 337 2.22 -28.55 -22.78
N LEU A 338 2.70 -27.35 -23.14
CA LEU A 338 2.18 -26.10 -22.60
C LEU A 338 0.96 -25.65 -23.40
N ARG A 339 -0.16 -25.36 -22.72
CA ARG A 339 -1.39 -24.80 -23.29
C ARG A 339 -1.70 -23.47 -22.60
N ALA A 340 -1.96 -22.41 -23.37
CA ALA A 340 -2.29 -21.09 -22.83
C ALA A 340 -3.81 -20.87 -22.83
N HIS A 341 -4.37 -20.47 -21.70
CA HIS A 341 -5.80 -20.17 -21.55
C HIS A 341 -6.01 -18.67 -21.36
N VAL A 342 -6.45 -18.00 -22.41
CA VAL A 342 -6.74 -16.55 -22.40
C VAL A 342 -8.00 -16.29 -21.60
N PHE A 343 -7.98 -15.30 -20.72
CA PHE A 343 -9.15 -14.90 -19.92
C PHE A 343 -9.45 -13.40 -19.97
N ASP A 344 -8.54 -12.56 -20.51
CA ASP A 344 -8.77 -11.12 -20.72
C ASP A 344 -8.00 -10.61 -21.95
N ILE A 345 -8.38 -9.44 -22.46
CA ILE A 345 -7.77 -8.78 -23.62
C ILE A 345 -7.53 -7.30 -23.31
N LEU A 346 -6.30 -6.84 -23.48
CA LEU A 346 -5.88 -5.48 -23.14
C LEU A 346 -5.75 -4.59 -24.39
N ARG A 347 -5.50 -5.20 -25.55
CA ARG A 347 -5.43 -4.53 -26.85
C ARG A 347 -6.08 -5.42 -27.92
N HIS A 348 -6.87 -4.80 -28.78
CA HIS A 348 -7.44 -5.41 -29.98
C HIS A 348 -7.22 -4.47 -31.16
N GLU A 349 -6.43 -4.93 -32.12
CA GLU A 349 -5.90 -4.14 -33.23
C GLU A 349 -5.22 -2.86 -32.71
N SER A 350 -5.64 -1.70 -33.19
CA SER A 350 -5.15 -0.39 -32.76
C SER A 350 -5.81 0.13 -31.48
N LYS A 351 -6.78 -0.59 -30.90
CA LYS A 351 -7.57 -0.11 -29.75
C LYS A 351 -7.08 -0.73 -28.43
N MET A 352 -6.75 0.13 -27.47
CA MET A 352 -6.56 -0.26 -26.07
C MET A 352 -7.92 -0.47 -25.39
N LEU A 353 -8.05 -1.56 -24.63
CA LEU A 353 -9.30 -1.97 -23.98
C LEU A 353 -9.23 -1.91 -22.46
N VAL A 354 -8.10 -1.50 -21.85
CA VAL A 354 -7.92 -1.53 -20.39
C VAL A 354 -8.96 -0.71 -19.61
N GLU A 355 -9.45 0.39 -20.19
CA GLU A 355 -10.50 1.24 -19.59
C GLU A 355 -11.92 0.76 -19.91
N GLU A 356 -12.08 -0.18 -20.83
CA GLU A 356 -13.40 -0.69 -21.22
C GLU A 356 -13.96 -1.64 -20.15
N PRO A 357 -15.28 -1.67 -19.93
CA PRO A 357 -15.93 -2.64 -19.05
C PRO A 357 -15.52 -4.08 -19.37
N PHE A 358 -15.37 -4.91 -18.35
CA PHE A 358 -14.93 -6.30 -18.52
C PHE A 358 -15.85 -7.10 -19.45
N GLU A 359 -17.15 -6.85 -19.39
CA GLU A 359 -18.10 -7.48 -20.31
C GLU A 359 -17.78 -7.22 -21.79
N ASP A 360 -17.29 -6.04 -22.15
CA ASP A 360 -17.00 -5.67 -23.53
C ASP A 360 -15.66 -6.25 -24.00
N ARG A 361 -14.69 -6.37 -23.09
CA ARG A 361 -13.44 -7.12 -23.32
C ARG A 361 -13.74 -8.59 -23.58
N ILE A 362 -14.63 -9.19 -22.78
CA ILE A 362 -15.08 -10.57 -22.96
C ILE A 362 -15.90 -10.77 -24.23
N LYS A 363 -16.80 -9.84 -24.59
CA LYS A 363 -17.52 -9.87 -25.88
C LYS A 363 -16.54 -9.83 -27.06
N THR A 364 -15.46 -9.06 -26.95
CA THR A 364 -14.39 -9.01 -27.96
C THR A 364 -13.71 -10.38 -28.11
N LEU A 365 -13.35 -11.03 -27.00
CA LEU A 365 -12.81 -12.40 -27.03
C LEU A 365 -13.80 -13.41 -27.64
N PHE A 366 -15.07 -13.35 -27.24
CA PHE A 366 -16.12 -14.24 -27.76
C PHE A 366 -16.32 -14.12 -29.27
N ASN A 367 -16.42 -12.89 -29.76
CA ASN A 367 -16.77 -12.63 -31.16
C ASN A 367 -15.58 -12.82 -32.09
N SER A 368 -14.38 -12.43 -31.66
CA SER A 368 -13.22 -12.34 -32.54
C SER A 368 -12.23 -13.49 -32.38
N TYR A 369 -12.25 -14.24 -31.27
CA TYR A 369 -11.19 -15.18 -30.94
C TYR A 369 -11.64 -16.58 -30.53
N SER A 370 -12.83 -16.79 -29.95
CA SER A 370 -13.26 -18.14 -29.52
C SER A 370 -13.23 -19.20 -30.62
N ALA A 371 -13.51 -18.83 -31.87
CA ALA A 371 -13.46 -19.74 -33.02
C ALA A 371 -12.02 -20.08 -33.47
N LYS A 372 -11.02 -19.38 -32.94
CA LYS A 372 -9.59 -19.53 -33.25
C LYS A 372 -8.84 -20.37 -32.22
N SER A 373 -9.52 -20.85 -31.16
CA SER A 373 -8.92 -21.71 -30.15
C SER A 373 -8.26 -22.95 -30.76
N SER A 374 -7.06 -23.27 -30.30
CA SER A 374 -6.28 -24.46 -30.66
C SER A 374 -5.70 -25.11 -29.40
N ASP A 375 -5.01 -26.24 -29.56
CA ASP A 375 -4.35 -26.91 -28.42
C ASP A 375 -3.28 -26.02 -27.76
N ALA A 376 -2.67 -25.10 -28.52
CA ALA A 376 -1.63 -24.21 -28.00
C ALA A 376 -2.21 -23.00 -27.23
N ILE A 377 -3.33 -22.43 -27.71
CA ILE A 377 -3.99 -21.25 -27.16
C ILE A 377 -5.50 -21.44 -27.20
N ALA A 378 -6.13 -21.51 -26.02
CA ALA A 378 -7.57 -21.53 -25.84
C ALA A 378 -8.09 -20.14 -25.46
N PHE A 379 -9.14 -19.69 -26.13
CA PHE A 379 -9.87 -18.46 -25.81
C PHE A 379 -11.16 -18.75 -25.05
N PRO A 380 -11.69 -17.77 -24.29
CA PRO A 380 -12.91 -17.95 -23.51
C PRO A 380 -14.04 -18.52 -24.33
N SER A 381 -14.77 -19.45 -23.74
CA SER A 381 -15.92 -20.07 -24.34
C SER A 381 -17.07 -20.09 -23.35
N LYS A 382 -18.25 -20.49 -23.81
CA LYS A 382 -19.34 -20.75 -22.89
C LYS A 382 -18.97 -21.84 -21.87
N LYS A 383 -18.00 -22.72 -22.11
CA LYS A 383 -17.72 -23.76 -21.11
C LYS A 383 -17.06 -23.19 -19.86
N ASP A 384 -16.12 -22.26 -20.04
CA ASP A 384 -15.24 -21.71 -19.00
C ASP A 384 -15.62 -20.30 -18.53
N THR A 385 -16.47 -19.60 -19.29
CA THR A 385 -16.84 -18.20 -19.04
C THR A 385 -18.34 -17.97 -19.21
N ARG A 386 -18.98 -17.36 -18.20
CA ARG A 386 -20.44 -17.15 -18.12
C ARG A 386 -20.77 -15.76 -17.58
N MET A 387 -21.79 -15.12 -18.15
CA MET A 387 -22.36 -13.87 -17.64
C MET A 387 -23.60 -14.18 -16.80
N ALA A 388 -23.77 -13.50 -15.67
CA ALA A 388 -24.91 -13.64 -14.77
C ALA A 388 -25.29 -12.28 -14.16
N ASP A 389 -26.58 -12.03 -13.98
CA ASP A 389 -27.14 -10.80 -13.37
C ASP A 389 -27.71 -11.06 -11.96
N ASN A 390 -27.50 -12.27 -11.43
CA ASN A 390 -28.00 -12.70 -10.13
C ASN A 390 -27.11 -13.77 -9.50
N LEU A 391 -27.06 -13.82 -8.16
CA LEU A 391 -26.17 -14.72 -7.41
C LEU A 391 -26.48 -16.21 -7.60
N LYS A 392 -27.73 -16.57 -7.92
CA LYS A 392 -28.11 -17.97 -8.13
C LYS A 392 -27.48 -18.54 -9.40
N ASP A 393 -27.46 -17.74 -10.47
CA ASP A 393 -26.79 -18.12 -11.71
C ASP A 393 -25.28 -18.09 -11.53
N VAL A 394 -24.73 -17.12 -10.79
CA VAL A 394 -23.30 -17.12 -10.40
C VAL A 394 -22.94 -18.42 -9.68
N GLU A 395 -23.73 -18.86 -8.70
CA GLU A 395 -23.50 -20.11 -7.97
C GLU A 395 -23.52 -21.32 -8.91
N THR A 396 -24.54 -21.40 -9.76
CA THR A 396 -24.73 -22.53 -10.70
C THR A 396 -23.56 -22.61 -11.67
N TYR A 397 -23.22 -21.50 -12.32
CA TYR A 397 -22.11 -21.43 -13.27
C TYR A 397 -20.77 -21.68 -12.59
N SER A 398 -20.58 -21.18 -11.38
CA SER A 398 -19.37 -21.43 -10.61
C SER A 398 -19.17 -22.91 -10.37
N LYS A 399 -20.22 -23.63 -9.93
CA LYS A 399 -20.15 -25.09 -9.70
C LYS A 399 -19.88 -25.87 -10.99
N GLU A 400 -20.57 -25.53 -12.09
CA GLU A 400 -20.35 -26.19 -13.39
C GLU A 400 -18.92 -25.99 -13.91
N ILE A 401 -18.40 -24.75 -13.85
CA ILE A 401 -17.02 -24.44 -14.24
C ILE A 401 -16.03 -25.12 -13.28
N MET A 402 -16.40 -25.21 -11.99
CA MET A 402 -15.64 -25.94 -10.99
C MET A 402 -15.63 -27.47 -11.17
N ASP A 403 -16.36 -28.04 -12.13
CA ASP A 403 -16.20 -29.48 -12.43
C ASP A 403 -15.11 -29.74 -13.47
N MET A 404 -14.55 -28.68 -14.07
CA MET A 404 -13.50 -28.80 -15.08
C MET A 404 -12.18 -29.30 -14.47
N PRO A 405 -11.45 -30.22 -15.14
CA PRO A 405 -10.18 -30.76 -14.62
C PRO A 405 -9.09 -29.70 -14.37
N THR A 406 -9.04 -28.67 -15.21
CA THR A 406 -8.09 -27.56 -15.15
C THR A 406 -8.38 -26.52 -14.07
N SER A 407 -9.60 -26.55 -13.53
CA SER A 407 -10.08 -25.53 -12.61
C SER A 407 -9.59 -25.82 -11.19
N GLU A 408 -9.01 -24.81 -10.53
CA GLU A 408 -8.88 -24.77 -9.06
C GLU A 408 -10.07 -24.08 -8.39
N GLY A 409 -10.97 -23.50 -9.18
CA GLY A 409 -12.07 -22.65 -8.73
C GLY A 409 -12.62 -21.78 -9.86
N VAL A 410 -13.23 -20.66 -9.47
CA VAL A 410 -13.62 -19.58 -10.36
C VAL A 410 -13.07 -18.24 -9.90
N VAL A 411 -12.95 -17.32 -10.85
CA VAL A 411 -12.82 -15.89 -10.60
C VAL A 411 -14.13 -15.25 -11.02
N ILE A 412 -14.82 -14.63 -10.06
CA ILE A 412 -16.06 -13.89 -10.28
C ILE A 412 -15.67 -12.42 -10.38
N LYS A 413 -15.96 -11.80 -11.52
CA LYS A 413 -15.57 -10.43 -11.83
C LYS A 413 -16.82 -9.60 -12.06
N ASP A 414 -16.85 -8.38 -11.55
CA ASP A 414 -17.90 -7.43 -11.89
C ASP A 414 -17.86 -7.13 -13.40
N ALA A 415 -19.00 -7.18 -14.06
CA ALA A 415 -19.12 -6.95 -15.50
C ALA A 415 -18.65 -5.54 -15.90
N THR A 416 -18.84 -4.55 -15.02
CA THR A 416 -18.45 -3.15 -15.25
C THR A 416 -17.01 -2.85 -14.86
N SER A 417 -16.25 -3.84 -14.37
CA SER A 417 -14.87 -3.62 -13.94
C SER A 417 -13.92 -3.30 -15.09
N THR A 418 -13.13 -2.25 -14.92
CA THR A 418 -12.00 -1.94 -15.80
C THR A 418 -10.79 -2.82 -15.45
N TYR A 419 -9.81 -2.87 -16.35
CA TYR A 419 -8.50 -3.45 -16.08
C TYR A 419 -7.62 -2.35 -15.46
N TYR A 420 -7.34 -2.46 -14.17
CA TYR A 420 -6.62 -1.41 -13.44
C TYR A 420 -5.13 -1.44 -13.79
N VAL A 421 -4.65 -0.41 -14.47
CA VAL A 421 -3.22 -0.22 -14.77
C VAL A 421 -2.49 0.29 -13.52
N GLY A 422 -1.26 -0.16 -13.29
CA GLY A 422 -0.42 0.30 -12.18
C GLY A 422 -0.66 -0.40 -10.82
N THR A 423 -1.73 -1.18 -10.66
CA THR A 423 -1.97 -1.97 -9.44
C THR A 423 -2.10 -3.47 -9.70
N LYS A 424 -1.61 -4.27 -8.75
CA LYS A 424 -1.73 -5.74 -8.78
C LYS A 424 -3.09 -6.23 -8.31
N LYS A 425 -3.93 -5.40 -7.68
CA LYS A 425 -5.19 -5.84 -7.05
C LYS A 425 -6.38 -5.14 -7.68
N ASN A 426 -7.32 -5.93 -8.22
CA ASN A 426 -8.57 -5.42 -8.76
C ASN A 426 -9.67 -5.56 -7.70
N PRO A 427 -10.24 -4.45 -7.20
CA PRO A 427 -11.27 -4.44 -6.15
C PRO A 427 -12.61 -4.99 -6.63
N LYS A 428 -12.77 -5.28 -7.92
CA LYS A 428 -14.01 -5.83 -8.48
C LYS A 428 -13.90 -7.31 -8.84
N TRP A 429 -12.84 -7.97 -8.42
CA TRP A 429 -12.54 -9.36 -8.74
C TRP A 429 -12.47 -10.20 -7.46
N ILE A 430 -13.19 -11.32 -7.47
CA ILE A 430 -13.37 -12.24 -6.35
C ILE A 430 -12.88 -13.62 -6.79
N LYS A 431 -12.16 -14.33 -5.92
CA LYS A 431 -11.78 -15.73 -6.16
C LYS A 431 -12.58 -16.68 -5.25
N TRP A 432 -13.06 -17.78 -5.82
CA TRP A 432 -13.73 -18.86 -5.09
C TRP A 432 -13.11 -20.20 -5.52
N LYS A 433 -12.55 -20.98 -4.59
CA LYS A 433 -11.84 -22.24 -4.88
C LYS A 433 -12.69 -23.46 -4.55
N LYS A 434 -12.47 -24.57 -5.27
CA LYS A 434 -13.13 -25.87 -5.02
C LYS A 434 -12.71 -26.53 -3.72
N PHE A 435 -11.54 -26.16 -3.22
CA PHE A 435 -10.90 -26.76 -2.07
C PHE A 435 -10.27 -25.69 -1.20
N VAL A 436 -10.06 -26.04 0.06
CA VAL A 436 -9.41 -25.18 1.02
C VAL A 436 -7.92 -25.52 1.04
N ASP A 437 -7.08 -24.50 0.98
CA ASP A 437 -5.65 -24.60 1.22
C ASP A 437 -5.34 -24.02 2.60
N LEU A 438 -4.55 -24.74 3.40
CA LEU A 438 -4.15 -24.35 4.75
C LEU A 438 -2.64 -24.46 4.89
N ASP A 439 -2.03 -23.45 5.48
CA ASP A 439 -0.61 -23.47 5.85
C ASP A 439 -0.47 -24.08 7.24
N LEU A 440 0.00 -25.33 7.35
CA LEU A 440 0.05 -26.06 8.62
C LEU A 440 1.48 -26.40 8.99
N ILE A 441 1.80 -26.34 10.28
CA ILE A 441 3.13 -26.66 10.80
C ILE A 441 3.33 -28.17 10.90
N VAL A 442 4.53 -28.65 10.62
CA VAL A 442 4.87 -30.08 10.76
C VAL A 442 5.22 -30.40 12.21
N LEU A 443 4.38 -31.21 12.87
CA LEU A 443 4.53 -31.64 14.26
C LEU A 443 5.19 -33.01 14.44
N ASP A 444 5.25 -33.82 13.38
CA ASP A 444 5.94 -35.11 13.35
C ASP A 444 6.22 -35.51 11.89
N VAL A 445 7.32 -36.23 11.68
CA VAL A 445 7.74 -36.71 10.36
C VAL A 445 7.92 -38.23 10.40
N LYS A 446 7.23 -38.94 9.49
CA LYS A 446 7.44 -40.38 9.27
C LYS A 446 7.82 -40.65 7.84
N LYS A 447 8.95 -41.33 7.66
CA LYS A 447 9.41 -41.80 6.35
C LYS A 447 8.92 -43.23 6.12
N THR A 448 8.29 -43.47 4.98
CA THR A 448 7.81 -44.80 4.58
C THR A 448 8.94 -45.62 3.95
N LYS A 449 8.74 -46.94 3.85
CA LYS A 449 9.68 -47.85 3.15
C LYS A 449 9.86 -47.53 1.66
N SER A 450 8.93 -46.77 1.07
CA SER A 450 8.97 -46.30 -0.33
C SER A 450 9.61 -44.91 -0.49
N ASN A 451 10.38 -44.43 0.50
CA ASN A 451 11.00 -43.10 0.49
C ASN A 451 10.02 -41.91 0.41
N LEU A 452 8.75 -42.11 0.77
CA LEU A 452 7.77 -41.02 0.89
C LEU A 452 7.68 -40.55 2.35
N TYR A 453 7.20 -39.33 2.54
CA TYR A 453 7.01 -38.72 3.85
C TYR A 453 5.52 -38.69 4.23
N SER A 454 5.26 -38.78 5.52
CA SER A 454 3.94 -38.59 6.13
C SER A 454 4.12 -37.64 7.31
N TYR A 455 3.34 -36.56 7.33
CA TYR A 455 3.43 -35.49 8.32
C TYR A 455 2.22 -35.50 9.23
N THR A 456 2.45 -35.35 10.54
CA THR A 456 1.41 -34.89 11.46
C THR A 456 1.39 -33.37 11.41
N LEU A 457 0.22 -32.79 11.19
CA LEU A 457 0.03 -31.36 10.92
C LEU A 457 -0.53 -30.66 12.14
N GLY A 458 -0.07 -29.43 12.35
CA GLY A 458 -0.46 -28.57 13.46
C GLY A 458 -1.09 -27.26 12.98
N ALA A 459 -2.10 -26.80 13.72
CA ALA A 459 -2.60 -25.44 13.66
C ALA A 459 -2.32 -24.74 14.99
N GLY A 460 -1.95 -23.46 14.94
CA GLY A 460 -1.63 -22.70 16.14
C GLY A 460 -0.84 -21.42 15.88
N PRO A 461 -0.34 -20.75 16.94
CA PRO A 461 -0.34 -21.21 18.33
C PRO A 461 -1.75 -21.38 18.93
N ALA A 462 -1.88 -22.29 19.91
CA ALA A 462 -3.12 -22.69 20.55
C ALA A 462 -2.92 -22.87 22.06
N GLU A 463 -3.93 -22.51 22.86
CA GLU A 463 -3.94 -22.77 24.31
C GLU A 463 -4.68 -24.09 24.57
N GLY A 464 -4.02 -25.03 25.26
CA GLY A 464 -4.61 -26.32 25.63
C GLY A 464 -3.57 -27.36 26.06
N GLU A 465 -4.00 -28.31 26.88
CA GLU A 465 -3.18 -29.41 27.37
C GLU A 465 -3.80 -30.77 26.99
N GLY A 466 -2.96 -31.77 26.69
CA GLY A 466 -3.41 -33.13 26.42
C GLY A 466 -2.84 -33.72 25.12
N LYS A 467 -3.28 -34.94 24.79
CA LYS A 467 -2.69 -35.75 23.70
C LYS A 467 -2.82 -35.17 22.28
N HIS A 468 -3.61 -34.11 22.12
CA HIS A 468 -3.87 -33.43 20.84
C HIS A 468 -3.14 -32.09 20.72
N PHE A 469 -2.33 -31.74 21.71
CA PHE A 469 -1.49 -30.55 21.68
C PHE A 469 -0.03 -30.97 21.72
N LYS A 470 0.82 -30.25 20.98
CA LYS A 470 2.26 -30.45 20.95
C LYS A 470 2.95 -29.12 21.12
N GLU A 471 3.90 -29.09 22.04
CA GLU A 471 4.80 -27.95 22.23
C GLU A 471 5.97 -28.04 21.27
N LEU A 472 6.25 -26.94 20.59
CA LEU A 472 7.40 -26.77 19.71
C LEU A 472 7.93 -25.34 19.88
N GLU A 473 9.22 -25.21 20.21
CA GLU A 473 9.88 -23.90 20.39
C GLU A 473 9.16 -22.95 21.38
N GLY A 474 8.62 -23.50 22.48
CA GLY A 474 7.91 -22.72 23.51
C GLY A 474 6.52 -22.25 23.10
N LYS A 475 5.99 -22.73 21.97
CA LYS A 475 4.62 -22.49 21.51
C LYS A 475 3.87 -23.81 21.38
N THR A 476 2.61 -23.81 21.79
CA THR A 476 1.74 -24.99 21.71
C THR A 476 0.93 -24.97 20.42
N TYR A 477 0.83 -26.10 19.73
CA TYR A 477 0.08 -26.29 18.50
C TYR A 477 -0.88 -27.47 18.63
N MET A 478 -2.08 -27.36 18.05
CA MET A 478 -3.06 -28.45 18.02
C MET A 478 -2.78 -29.39 16.85
N ASP A 479 -2.74 -30.70 17.11
CA ASP A 479 -2.72 -31.75 16.09
C ASP A 479 -4.07 -31.82 15.37
N VAL A 480 -4.05 -31.43 14.10
CA VAL A 480 -5.23 -31.32 13.25
C VAL A 480 -5.33 -32.46 12.23
N GLY A 481 -4.40 -33.41 12.22
CA GLY A 481 -4.45 -34.54 11.30
C GLY A 481 -3.13 -34.82 10.59
N LYS A 482 -3.20 -35.54 9.47
CA LYS A 482 -2.01 -36.01 8.75
C LYS A 482 -2.10 -35.79 7.25
N ALA A 483 -0.99 -35.40 6.65
CA ALA A 483 -0.76 -35.53 5.22
C ALA A 483 0.11 -36.77 4.96
N LEU A 484 -0.35 -37.68 4.10
CA LEU A 484 0.30 -38.95 3.85
C LEU A 484 0.94 -39.00 2.46
N ASN A 485 2.01 -39.79 2.33
CA ASN A 485 2.62 -40.19 1.06
C ASN A 485 3.06 -39.02 0.14
N THR A 486 3.74 -38.01 0.69
CA THR A 486 4.29 -36.90 -0.09
C THR A 486 5.77 -37.09 -0.44
N LYS A 487 6.21 -36.50 -1.56
CA LYS A 487 7.63 -36.42 -1.97
C LYS A 487 8.33 -35.17 -1.42
N VAL A 488 7.57 -34.17 -0.96
CA VAL A 488 8.10 -32.97 -0.31
C VAL A 488 8.78 -33.40 0.98
N SER A 489 10.01 -32.92 1.21
CA SER A 489 10.86 -33.31 2.32
C SER A 489 11.17 -32.10 3.19
N VAL A 490 10.46 -31.97 4.30
CA VAL A 490 10.60 -30.93 5.32
C VAL A 490 10.83 -31.53 6.71
N GLN A 491 11.30 -30.70 7.64
CA GLN A 491 11.60 -31.03 9.03
C GLN A 491 10.44 -30.67 9.96
N ILE A 492 10.52 -31.12 11.22
CA ILE A 492 9.59 -30.68 12.27
C ILE A 492 9.78 -29.16 12.47
N GLY A 493 8.68 -28.41 12.51
CA GLY A 493 8.70 -26.94 12.61
C GLY A 493 8.54 -26.20 11.29
N ASP A 494 8.82 -26.85 10.16
CA ASP A 494 8.56 -26.27 8.85
C ASP A 494 7.04 -26.16 8.60
N ILE A 495 6.63 -25.16 7.82
CA ILE A 495 5.25 -24.97 7.40
C ILE A 495 5.07 -25.56 6.00
N VAL A 496 3.97 -26.30 5.82
CA VAL A 496 3.58 -26.85 4.53
C VAL A 496 2.18 -26.39 4.16
N ARG A 497 2.00 -26.00 2.90
CA ARG A 497 0.68 -25.71 2.37
C ARG A 497 0.01 -27.02 2.00
N VAL A 498 -1.14 -27.29 2.59
CA VAL A 498 -1.93 -28.50 2.31
C VAL A 498 -3.26 -28.16 1.67
N LYS A 499 -3.64 -28.92 0.66
CA LYS A 499 -5.02 -28.98 0.17
C LYS A 499 -5.80 -29.90 1.09
N VAL A 500 -6.95 -29.45 1.56
CA VAL A 500 -7.88 -30.22 2.39
C VAL A 500 -9.27 -30.23 1.74
N ASP A 501 -9.97 -31.35 1.89
CA ASP A 501 -11.33 -31.48 1.35
C ASP A 501 -12.35 -30.79 2.28
N GLU A 502 -12.18 -30.98 3.59
CA GLU A 502 -13.05 -30.42 4.63
C GLU A 502 -12.27 -30.26 5.94
N VAL A 503 -12.72 -29.32 6.77
CA VAL A 503 -12.32 -29.21 8.17
C VAL A 503 -13.53 -29.59 9.01
N LYS A 504 -13.35 -30.40 10.06
CA LYS A 504 -14.44 -30.81 10.95
C LYS A 504 -14.08 -30.57 12.40
N LYS A 505 -15.04 -30.08 13.18
CA LYS A 505 -14.93 -29.97 14.63
C LYS A 505 -15.26 -31.31 15.26
N ALA A 506 -14.33 -31.86 16.03
CA ALA A 506 -14.46 -33.15 16.69
C ALA A 506 -14.14 -33.00 18.19
N GLY A 507 -15.15 -32.58 18.96
CA GLY A 507 -14.98 -32.23 20.37
C GLY A 507 -14.22 -30.90 20.52
N GLU A 508 -13.12 -30.91 21.26
CA GLU A 508 -12.26 -29.74 21.51
C GLU A 508 -11.17 -29.53 20.44
N ARG A 509 -11.18 -30.32 19.36
CA ARG A 509 -10.18 -30.21 18.29
C ARG A 509 -10.80 -30.09 16.90
N TYR A 510 -9.99 -29.64 15.96
CA TYR A 510 -10.31 -29.66 14.54
C TYR A 510 -9.58 -30.81 13.85
N ILE A 511 -10.20 -31.35 12.82
CA ILE A 511 -9.65 -32.41 11.98
C ILE A 511 -9.69 -31.93 10.53
N VAL A 512 -8.53 -31.87 9.90
CA VAL A 512 -8.40 -31.67 8.46
C VAL A 512 -8.50 -33.02 7.75
N HIS A 513 -9.43 -33.14 6.81
CA HIS A 513 -9.64 -34.37 6.06
C HIS A 513 -8.94 -34.34 4.71
N SER A 514 -8.40 -35.50 4.30
CA SER A 514 -7.71 -35.71 3.02
C SER A 514 -6.54 -34.76 2.74
N ALA A 515 -5.83 -34.30 3.77
CA ALA A 515 -4.73 -33.35 3.62
C ALA A 515 -3.64 -33.87 2.65
N LYS A 516 -3.34 -33.08 1.61
CA LYS A 516 -2.27 -33.34 0.64
C LYS A 516 -1.34 -32.15 0.57
N VAL A 517 -0.04 -32.37 0.79
CA VAL A 517 0.97 -31.31 0.67
C VAL A 517 1.06 -30.84 -0.78
N ILE A 518 0.92 -29.54 -0.98
CA ILE A 518 1.04 -28.84 -2.26
C ILE A 518 2.48 -28.34 -2.43
N GLU A 519 2.94 -27.50 -1.50
CA GLU A 519 4.21 -26.80 -1.57
C GLU A 519 4.73 -26.45 -0.16
N VAL A 520 5.96 -25.93 -0.12
CA VAL A 520 6.52 -25.26 1.05
C VAL A 520 6.33 -23.75 0.83
N PRO A 521 5.38 -23.09 1.50
CA PRO A 521 5.09 -21.67 1.32
C PRO A 521 6.14 -20.79 1.99
N GLU A 522 6.32 -19.56 1.48
CA GLU A 522 7.12 -18.50 2.12
C GLU A 522 6.27 -17.76 3.17
N VAL A 523 5.87 -18.45 4.24
CA VAL A 523 5.10 -17.87 5.35
C VAL A 523 5.80 -18.14 6.68
N GLU A 524 5.68 -17.20 7.61
CA GLU A 524 6.35 -17.31 8.91
C GLU A 524 5.51 -18.03 9.97
N HIS A 525 4.19 -18.12 9.78
CA HIS A 525 3.26 -18.65 10.78
C HIS A 525 2.22 -19.62 10.15
N PRO A 526 1.88 -20.73 10.83
CA PRO A 526 0.82 -21.63 10.38
C PRO A 526 -0.57 -21.05 10.70
N GLU A 527 -1.60 -21.70 10.17
CA GLU A 527 -2.99 -21.34 10.36
C GLU A 527 -3.41 -21.44 11.83
N LYS A 528 -4.17 -20.44 12.27
CA LYS A 528 -4.69 -20.37 13.65
C LYS A 528 -5.93 -21.26 13.80
N LEU A 529 -6.25 -21.67 15.04
CA LEU A 529 -7.44 -22.49 15.32
C LEU A 529 -8.76 -21.87 14.87
N ILE A 530 -8.84 -20.53 14.88
CA ILE A 530 -10.02 -19.82 14.42
C ILE A 530 -10.26 -20.00 12.92
N THR A 531 -9.20 -20.06 12.10
CA THR A 531 -9.33 -20.41 10.66
C THR A 531 -10.01 -21.77 10.51
N LEU A 532 -9.66 -22.74 11.36
CA LEU A 532 -10.23 -24.07 11.31
C LEU A 532 -11.65 -24.13 11.88
N ASP A 533 -11.99 -23.30 12.86
CA ASP A 533 -13.35 -23.18 13.39
C ASP A 533 -14.32 -22.69 12.32
N LEU A 534 -13.92 -21.61 11.62
CA LEU A 534 -14.66 -21.03 10.49
C LEU A 534 -14.93 -22.05 9.38
N LEU A 535 -13.93 -22.87 9.07
CA LEU A 535 -14.03 -23.91 8.04
C LEU A 535 -14.83 -25.14 8.49
N SER A 536 -15.10 -25.29 9.79
CA SER A 536 -15.75 -26.48 10.36
C SER A 536 -17.25 -26.37 10.54
N ASN A 537 -17.79 -25.15 10.47
CA ASN A 537 -19.22 -24.92 10.54
C ASN A 537 -19.83 -25.10 9.13
N ASP A 538 -20.49 -26.24 8.89
CA ASP A 538 -21.31 -26.48 7.70
C ASP A 538 -22.23 -25.26 7.46
N THR A 539 -22.20 -24.69 6.25
CA THR A 539 -22.98 -23.51 5.81
C THR A 539 -24.49 -23.77 5.76
N LYS A 540 -25.10 -24.11 6.91
CA LYS A 540 -26.55 -24.18 7.09
C LYS A 540 -27.02 -23.51 8.37
N LYS A 541 -27.68 -22.37 8.13
CA LYS A 541 -28.76 -21.74 8.91
C LYS A 541 -28.38 -21.15 10.27
N SER A 542 -28.36 -19.82 10.24
CA SER A 542 -29.00 -18.91 11.20
C SER A 542 -28.79 -19.25 12.68
N LEU A 543 -27.85 -18.57 13.30
CA LEU A 543 -28.04 -18.18 14.69
C LEU A 543 -28.77 -16.84 14.70
N ASN A 544 -30.09 -16.93 14.82
CA ASN A 544 -30.91 -15.85 15.38
C ASN A 544 -30.41 -15.60 16.81
N TYR A 545 -29.52 -14.62 16.98
CA TYR A 545 -29.27 -14.07 18.30
C TYR A 545 -30.32 -13.00 18.61
N ASN A 546 -30.98 -13.21 19.75
CA ASN A 546 -32.06 -12.42 20.26
C ASN A 546 -31.56 -11.00 20.57
N VAL A 547 -32.29 -9.98 20.10
CA VAL A 547 -31.91 -8.54 20.09
C VAL A 547 -31.71 -7.93 21.50
N GLU A 548 -31.87 -8.70 22.57
CA GLU A 548 -31.66 -8.25 23.95
C GLU A 548 -30.26 -8.55 24.52
N ALA A 549 -29.43 -9.36 23.86
CA ALA A 549 -28.02 -9.55 24.26
C ALA A 549 -27.06 -8.46 23.72
N LEU A 550 -27.55 -7.64 22.79
CA LEU A 550 -26.82 -6.73 21.87
C LEU A 550 -26.20 -5.45 22.47
N LYS A 551 -25.50 -5.50 23.62
CA LYS A 551 -24.84 -4.29 24.18
C LYS A 551 -23.45 -4.48 24.78
N LYS A 552 -22.79 -5.63 24.63
CA LYS A 552 -21.61 -5.98 25.44
C LYS A 552 -20.33 -6.30 24.65
N GLY A 553 -19.96 -5.45 23.69
CA GLY A 553 -18.68 -5.57 23.01
C GLY A 553 -18.17 -4.27 22.42
N ILE A 554 -16.88 -4.25 22.06
CA ILE A 554 -16.26 -3.13 21.34
C ILE A 554 -16.39 -3.40 19.85
N THR A 555 -17.20 -2.62 19.14
CA THR A 555 -17.30 -2.69 17.69
C THR A 555 -16.03 -2.12 17.06
N ILE A 556 -15.43 -2.90 16.18
CA ILE A 556 -14.26 -2.59 15.37
C ILE A 556 -14.64 -2.62 13.89
N THR A 557 -13.99 -1.77 13.13
CA THR A 557 -14.16 -1.67 11.69
C THR A 557 -12.90 -1.09 11.07
N ASP A 558 -12.58 -1.53 9.87
CA ASP A 558 -11.59 -0.89 9.00
C ASP A 558 -12.25 -0.18 7.81
N HIS A 559 -13.59 -0.03 7.85
CA HIS A 559 -14.44 0.55 6.81
C HIS A 559 -14.42 -0.18 5.45
N ILE A 560 -13.64 -1.25 5.31
CA ILE A 560 -13.45 -2.02 4.08
C ILE A 560 -14.15 -3.39 4.21
N HIS A 561 -14.08 -4.02 5.38
CA HIS A 561 -14.51 -5.41 5.61
C HIS A 561 -15.77 -5.54 6.48
N GLY A 562 -16.41 -4.43 6.83
CA GLY A 562 -17.63 -4.40 7.65
C GLY A 562 -17.34 -4.01 9.10
N GLU A 563 -18.24 -4.40 10.01
CA GLU A 563 -18.13 -4.14 11.45
C GLU A 563 -18.13 -5.48 12.20
N ALA A 564 -17.25 -5.65 13.17
CA ALA A 564 -17.25 -6.81 14.07
C ALA A 564 -17.12 -6.35 15.52
N THR A 565 -17.74 -7.04 16.44
CA THR A 565 -17.89 -6.67 17.83
C THR A 565 -17.07 -7.62 18.66
N LEU A 566 -16.05 -7.11 19.35
CA LEU A 566 -15.18 -7.92 20.20
C LEU A 566 -15.99 -8.52 21.36
N ILE A 567 -15.93 -9.85 21.52
CA ILE A 567 -16.42 -10.55 22.71
C ILE A 567 -15.35 -10.38 23.79
N ILE A 568 -15.67 -9.55 24.77
CA ILE A 568 -14.74 -9.18 25.83
C ILE A 568 -15.30 -9.64 27.18
N LYS A 569 -14.45 -10.22 28.03
CA LYS A 569 -14.75 -10.39 29.45
C LYS A 569 -13.77 -9.56 30.26
N SER A 570 -14.31 -8.61 31.02
CA SER A 570 -13.55 -7.83 32.00
C SER A 570 -13.19 -8.69 33.21
N ASP A 571 -11.92 -8.67 33.62
CA ASP A 571 -11.48 -9.02 34.96
C ASP A 571 -11.00 -7.75 35.69
N MET A 572 -10.45 -7.88 36.91
CA MET A 572 -10.10 -6.71 37.73
C MET A 572 -8.87 -5.95 37.20
N ASP A 573 -8.01 -6.62 36.43
CA ASP A 573 -6.74 -6.09 35.92
C ASP A 573 -6.75 -5.79 34.40
N GLY A 574 -7.81 -6.17 33.68
CA GLY A 574 -7.92 -5.96 32.25
C GLY A 574 -9.15 -6.62 31.63
N PHE A 575 -8.99 -7.11 30.40
CA PHE A 575 -10.01 -7.90 29.75
C PHE A 575 -9.40 -8.96 28.82
N THR A 576 -10.10 -10.08 28.70
CA THR A 576 -9.76 -11.12 27.72
C THR A 576 -10.69 -11.00 26.52
N ILE A 577 -10.10 -10.91 25.33
CA ILE A 577 -10.83 -11.04 24.06
C ILE A 577 -11.01 -12.53 23.80
N TYR A 578 -12.27 -12.98 23.75
CA TYR A 578 -12.61 -14.37 23.44
C TYR A 578 -12.87 -14.61 21.95
N GLY A 579 -13.07 -13.54 21.18
CA GLY A 579 -13.39 -13.59 19.77
C GLY A 579 -14.23 -12.40 19.35
N PHE A 580 -15.05 -12.58 18.33
CA PHE A 580 -15.97 -11.58 17.80
C PHE A 580 -17.40 -12.12 17.83
N GLU A 581 -18.38 -11.22 18.03
CA GLU A 581 -19.81 -11.54 18.10
C GLU A 581 -20.31 -11.95 16.72
N GLU A 582 -19.81 -11.29 15.68
CA GLU A 582 -20.07 -11.57 14.28
C GLU A 582 -18.99 -12.47 13.69
N ASP A 583 -19.43 -13.41 12.85
CA ASP A 583 -18.58 -14.24 12.01
C ASP A 583 -18.60 -13.69 10.57
N ASN A 584 -17.98 -12.52 10.37
CA ASN A 584 -17.99 -11.79 9.10
C ASN A 584 -16.57 -11.43 8.66
N LEU A 585 -16.43 -10.83 7.48
CA LEU A 585 -15.12 -10.51 6.92
C LEU A 585 -14.28 -9.59 7.83
N MET A 586 -14.93 -8.69 8.58
CA MET A 586 -14.27 -7.82 9.55
C MET A 586 -13.69 -8.60 10.72
N SER A 587 -14.43 -9.55 11.30
CA SER A 587 -13.90 -10.37 12.39
C SER A 587 -12.76 -11.28 11.91
N LYS A 588 -12.88 -11.84 10.70
CA LYS A 588 -11.85 -12.65 10.04
C LYS A 588 -10.55 -11.88 9.81
N ASN A 589 -10.63 -10.62 9.37
CA ASN A 589 -9.44 -9.77 9.17
C ASN A 589 -8.87 -9.22 10.47
N ALA A 590 -9.72 -8.83 11.42
CA ALA A 590 -9.28 -8.34 12.72
C ALA A 590 -8.48 -9.38 13.53
N ILE A 591 -8.65 -10.67 13.24
CA ILE A 591 -7.86 -11.77 13.81
C ILE A 591 -6.39 -11.73 13.39
N ALA A 592 -6.07 -11.21 12.20
CA ALA A 592 -4.69 -11.08 11.72
C ALA A 592 -3.92 -10.07 12.58
N ASP A 593 -4.57 -8.95 12.91
CA ASP A 593 -4.02 -7.83 13.68
C ASP A 593 -4.59 -7.77 15.12
N LEU A 594 -4.86 -8.93 15.72
CA LEU A 594 -5.57 -9.02 17.01
C LEU A 594 -4.86 -8.23 18.13
N ASP A 595 -3.52 -8.21 18.14
CA ASP A 595 -2.73 -7.46 19.13
C ASP A 595 -2.88 -5.94 18.98
N MET A 596 -3.02 -5.44 17.75
CA MET A 596 -3.31 -4.03 17.48
C MET A 596 -4.72 -3.67 17.96
N TRP A 597 -5.72 -4.49 17.62
CA TRP A 597 -7.10 -4.29 18.07
C TRP A 597 -7.24 -4.43 19.59
N LYS A 598 -6.48 -5.34 20.20
CA LYS A 598 -6.36 -5.49 21.66
C LYS A 598 -5.78 -4.23 22.29
N SER A 599 -4.69 -3.70 21.75
CA SER A 599 -4.09 -2.45 22.24
C SER A 599 -5.06 -1.27 22.14
N LYS A 600 -5.82 -1.17 21.04
CA LYS A 600 -6.82 -0.11 20.84
C LYS A 600 -8.04 -0.28 21.74
N ALA A 601 -8.50 -1.51 21.95
CA ALA A 601 -9.54 -1.84 22.93
C ALA A 601 -9.08 -1.56 24.37
N GLU A 602 -7.80 -1.81 24.69
CA GLU A 602 -7.17 -1.48 25.99
C GLU A 602 -7.15 0.02 26.23
N GLU A 603 -6.84 0.81 25.21
CA GLU A 603 -6.88 2.27 25.27
C GLU A 603 -8.30 2.81 25.51
N VAL A 604 -9.30 2.26 24.80
CA VAL A 604 -10.71 2.61 24.99
C VAL A 604 -11.18 2.24 26.40
N MET A 605 -10.84 1.05 26.90
CA MET A 605 -11.21 0.61 28.25
C MET A 605 -10.49 1.39 29.35
N LYS A 606 -9.19 1.68 29.21
CA LYS A 606 -8.45 2.57 30.13
C LYS A 606 -9.07 3.96 30.18
N THR A 607 -9.54 4.47 29.03
CA THR A 607 -10.23 5.76 28.93
C THR A 607 -11.58 5.72 29.66
N LYS A 608 -12.39 4.67 29.47
CA LYS A 608 -13.66 4.49 30.20
C LYS A 608 -13.44 4.34 31.70
N GLN A 609 -12.48 3.51 32.12
CA GLN A 609 -12.12 3.33 33.54
C GLN A 609 -11.69 4.66 34.17
N SER A 610 -10.85 5.43 33.49
CA SER A 610 -10.42 6.76 33.94
C SER A 610 -11.60 7.72 34.09
N LYS A 611 -12.55 7.73 33.14
CA LYS A 611 -13.77 8.56 33.23
C LYS A 611 -14.62 8.19 34.45
N LEU A 612 -14.80 6.90 34.72
CA LEU A 612 -15.57 6.42 35.87
C LEU A 612 -14.87 6.75 37.20
N THR A 613 -13.55 6.54 37.29
CA THR A 613 -12.73 6.88 38.47
C THR A 613 -12.79 8.38 38.77
N VAL A 614 -12.61 9.24 37.76
CA VAL A 614 -12.70 10.70 37.92
C VAL A 614 -14.09 11.13 38.38
N ALA A 615 -15.15 10.54 37.84
CA ALA A 615 -16.52 10.85 38.27
C ALA A 615 -16.79 10.50 39.74
N ILE A 616 -16.22 9.39 40.23
CA ILE A 616 -16.31 9.02 41.65
C ILE A 616 -15.52 9.99 42.52
N ILE A 617 -14.27 10.28 42.15
CA ILE A 617 -13.41 11.23 42.88
C ILE A 617 -14.07 12.60 43.00
N ASN A 618 -14.56 13.17 41.88
CA ASN A 618 -15.23 14.47 41.88
C ASN A 618 -16.47 14.46 42.77
N TYR A 619 -17.30 13.41 42.67
CA TYR A 619 -18.50 13.31 43.49
C TYR A 619 -18.18 13.18 44.99
N LEU A 620 -17.14 12.43 45.36
CA LEU A 620 -16.68 12.28 46.74
C LEU A 620 -16.07 13.59 47.27
N HIS A 621 -15.33 14.32 46.45
CA HIS A 621 -14.76 15.61 46.79
C HIS A 621 -15.85 16.67 47.02
N GLU A 622 -16.81 16.80 46.10
CA GLU A 622 -17.88 17.81 46.18
C GLU A 622 -18.92 17.51 47.26
N ASN A 623 -19.21 16.23 47.51
CA ASN A 623 -20.33 15.83 48.36
C ASN A 623 -19.87 15.16 49.67
N GLY A 624 -18.57 15.10 49.91
CA GLY A 624 -17.94 14.41 51.04
C GLY A 624 -18.12 12.89 51.01
N PRO A 625 -17.65 12.18 52.04
CA PRO A 625 -17.58 10.72 52.03
C PRO A 625 -18.93 10.01 51.85
N LYS A 626 -18.99 8.99 50.98
CA LYS A 626 -20.22 8.26 50.58
C LYS A 626 -20.14 6.77 50.78
N THR A 627 -21.28 6.14 51.09
CA THR A 627 -21.36 4.67 51.13
C THR A 627 -21.36 4.08 49.71
N PRO A 628 -20.99 2.79 49.54
CA PRO A 628 -21.07 2.11 48.24
C PRO A 628 -22.46 2.24 47.58
N LYS A 629 -23.54 2.15 48.37
CA LYS A 629 -24.92 2.32 47.91
C LYS A 629 -25.21 3.72 47.37
N GLN A 630 -24.62 4.76 47.97
CA GLN A 630 -24.77 6.14 47.53
C GLN A 630 -24.00 6.41 46.23
N LEU A 631 -22.79 5.86 46.11
CA LEU A 631 -22.01 5.91 44.88
C LEU A 631 -22.68 5.12 43.76
N HIS A 632 -23.19 3.92 44.04
CA HIS A 632 -23.94 3.10 43.09
C HIS A 632 -25.14 3.86 42.49
N LYS A 633 -25.93 4.54 43.34
CA LYS A 633 -27.03 5.40 42.87
C LYS A 633 -26.56 6.58 42.01
N PHE A 634 -25.44 7.21 42.39
CA PHE A 634 -24.85 8.30 41.62
C PHE A 634 -24.40 7.82 40.24
N LEU A 635 -23.70 6.69 40.17
CA LEU A 635 -23.20 6.13 38.92
C LEU A 635 -24.33 5.67 38.00
N LEU A 636 -25.36 5.01 38.54
CA LEU A 636 -26.56 4.65 37.77
C LEU A 636 -27.29 5.85 37.18
N LYS A 637 -27.21 7.02 37.83
CA LYS A 637 -27.90 8.23 37.38
C LYS A 637 -27.07 9.04 36.39
N ASN A 638 -25.77 9.20 36.64
CA ASN A 638 -24.94 10.20 35.96
C ASN A 638 -23.85 9.60 35.06
N LYS A 639 -23.52 8.31 35.21
CA LYS A 639 -22.49 7.59 34.45
C LYS A 639 -22.95 6.17 34.11
N LYS A 640 -24.22 6.03 33.72
CA LYS A 640 -24.89 4.73 33.58
C LYS A 640 -24.21 3.85 32.54
N GLU A 641 -23.78 4.43 31.43
CA GLU A 641 -23.14 3.72 30.33
C GLU A 641 -21.75 3.21 30.74
N GLU A 642 -20.88 4.10 31.26
CA GLU A 642 -19.54 3.69 31.71
C GLU A 642 -19.60 2.74 32.91
N TYR A 643 -20.58 2.90 33.81
CA TYR A 643 -20.77 2.02 34.96
C TYR A 643 -21.31 0.64 34.57
N GLU A 644 -22.15 0.56 33.54
CA GLU A 644 -22.59 -0.72 32.96
C GLU A 644 -21.42 -1.41 32.26
N ASP A 645 -20.64 -0.69 31.45
CA ASP A 645 -19.54 -1.25 30.67
C ASP A 645 -18.41 -1.79 31.55
N ILE A 646 -18.11 -1.13 32.68
CA ILE A 646 -16.97 -1.49 33.54
C ILE A 646 -17.41 -2.42 34.68
N LEU A 647 -18.58 -2.17 35.29
CA LEU A 647 -19.01 -2.86 36.50
C LEU A 647 -20.36 -3.55 36.39
N GLU A 648 -20.94 -3.64 35.19
CA GLU A 648 -22.28 -4.22 34.92
C GLU A 648 -23.36 -3.61 35.81
N SER A 649 -23.18 -2.34 36.20
CA SER A 649 -24.02 -1.65 37.17
C SER A 649 -24.20 -2.40 38.50
N LYS A 650 -23.25 -3.23 38.92
CA LYS A 650 -23.35 -4.04 40.13
C LYS A 650 -22.70 -3.34 41.33
N GLU A 651 -23.50 -2.99 42.34
CA GLU A 651 -23.02 -2.41 43.61
C GLU A 651 -21.94 -3.29 44.26
N ARG A 652 -22.10 -4.62 44.21
CA ARG A 652 -21.13 -5.57 44.80
C ARG A 652 -19.73 -5.51 44.19
N LYS A 653 -19.60 -5.09 42.93
CA LYS A 653 -18.30 -4.98 42.22
C LYS A 653 -17.64 -3.62 42.50
N LEU A 654 -18.42 -2.62 42.88
CA LEU A 654 -17.96 -1.26 43.10
C LEU A 654 -17.00 -1.13 44.27
N LEU A 655 -17.21 -1.91 45.34
CA LEU A 655 -16.37 -1.83 46.53
C LEU A 655 -14.90 -2.14 46.20
N THR A 656 -14.67 -3.36 45.72
CA THR A 656 -13.34 -3.87 45.36
C THR A 656 -12.72 -3.05 44.23
N TRP A 657 -13.50 -2.72 43.20
CA TRP A 657 -12.98 -1.96 42.06
C TRP A 657 -12.55 -0.54 42.43
N ALA A 658 -13.23 0.13 43.37
CA ALA A 658 -12.89 1.50 43.76
C ALA A 658 -11.72 1.56 44.75
N GLU A 659 -11.53 0.55 45.60
CA GLU A 659 -10.38 0.45 46.52
C GLU A 659 -9.03 0.27 45.78
N GLU A 660 -9.05 -0.32 44.59
CA GLU A 660 -7.85 -0.54 43.75
C GLU A 660 -7.45 0.69 42.93
N ARG A 661 -8.18 1.82 43.02
CA ARG A 661 -7.94 3.01 42.20
C ARG A 661 -7.24 4.10 43.01
N ASP A 662 -6.12 4.57 42.48
CA ASP A 662 -5.43 5.74 42.98
C ASP A 662 -6.39 6.94 43.14
N GLY A 663 -6.44 7.51 44.36
CA GLY A 663 -7.25 8.69 44.69
C GLY A 663 -8.62 8.42 45.31
N ILE A 664 -9.02 7.15 45.49
CA ILE A 664 -10.23 6.73 46.21
C ILE A 664 -9.81 5.80 47.35
N SER A 665 -10.15 6.14 48.59
CA SER A 665 -9.92 5.27 49.74
C SER A 665 -11.24 4.93 50.44
N TYR A 666 -11.27 3.79 51.13
CA TYR A 666 -12.43 3.33 51.90
C TYR A 666 -12.13 3.28 53.39
N ASP A 667 -12.93 3.98 54.19
CA ASP A 667 -12.84 3.93 55.65
C ASP A 667 -13.72 2.79 56.19
N MET A 668 -13.07 1.77 56.74
CA MET A 668 -13.71 0.60 57.34
C MET A 668 -14.58 0.91 58.57
N THR A 669 -14.33 2.02 59.26
CA THR A 669 -15.06 2.43 60.46
C THR A 669 -16.37 3.13 60.10
N THR A 670 -16.30 4.06 59.15
CA THR A 670 -17.48 4.82 58.70
C THR A 670 -18.23 4.14 57.55
N LYS A 671 -17.66 3.09 56.94
CA LYS A 671 -18.15 2.36 55.77
C LYS A 671 -18.41 3.26 54.57
N LYS A 672 -17.50 4.21 54.35
CA LYS A 672 -17.62 5.24 53.32
C LYS A 672 -16.32 5.38 52.54
N PHE A 673 -16.47 5.61 51.26
CA PHE A 673 -15.42 6.09 50.40
C PHE A 673 -15.17 7.57 50.63
N PHE A 674 -13.90 7.98 50.54
CA PHE A 674 -13.45 9.36 50.53
C PHE A 674 -12.36 9.53 49.47
N SER A 675 -12.12 10.77 49.05
CA SER A 675 -11.04 11.10 48.13
C SER A 675 -9.80 11.50 48.92
N GLU A 676 -8.60 11.14 48.43
CA GLU A 676 -7.33 11.53 49.05
C GLU A 676 -6.97 12.99 48.67
N ASP A 677 -7.01 13.90 49.64
CA ASP A 677 -7.03 15.37 49.46
C ASP A 677 -5.74 16.05 48.91
N ASP A 678 -4.77 15.33 48.33
CA ASP A 678 -3.49 15.94 47.85
C ASP A 678 -3.08 15.58 46.41
N LYS A 679 -3.98 15.00 45.60
CA LYS A 679 -3.86 14.98 44.14
C LYS A 679 -5.08 15.64 43.50
N LEU A 680 -5.12 16.96 43.61
CA LEU A 680 -6.17 17.83 43.06
C LEU A 680 -6.46 17.52 41.57
N ILE A 681 -7.71 17.11 41.33
CA ILE A 681 -8.62 17.63 40.29
C ILE A 681 -8.11 17.55 38.85
N LYS A 682 -8.45 16.48 38.12
CA LYS A 682 -8.63 16.57 36.66
C LYS A 682 -9.90 17.38 36.41
N GLN A 683 -9.73 18.69 36.22
CA GLN A 683 -10.82 19.68 36.13
C GLN A 683 -11.94 19.21 35.18
N GLU A 684 -13.20 19.42 35.54
CA GLU A 684 -14.29 19.30 34.56
C GLU A 684 -14.26 20.51 33.62
N TYR A 685 -14.74 20.34 32.39
CA TYR A 685 -14.88 21.49 31.50
C TYR A 685 -15.93 22.43 32.08
N LYS A 686 -15.64 23.73 32.15
CA LYS A 686 -16.55 24.73 32.71
C LYS A 686 -17.62 25.18 31.71
N THR A 687 -17.48 24.80 30.44
CA THR A 687 -18.49 25.01 29.41
C THR A 687 -19.78 24.25 29.77
N PRO A 688 -20.97 24.87 29.76
CA PRO A 688 -22.23 24.19 30.04
C PRO A 688 -22.46 23.00 29.11
N GLU A 689 -23.02 21.91 29.65
CA GLU A 689 -23.18 20.64 28.93
C GLU A 689 -24.01 20.78 27.64
N GLU A 690 -25.02 21.66 27.64
CA GLU A 690 -25.87 21.96 26.49
C GLU A 690 -25.13 22.63 25.32
N TYR A 691 -23.97 23.24 25.59
CA TYR A 691 -23.10 23.87 24.59
C TYR A 691 -21.80 23.09 24.35
N ARG A 692 -21.61 21.94 25.02
CA ARG A 692 -20.42 21.10 24.83
C ARG A 692 -20.39 20.37 23.51
N ASN A 693 -21.55 20.08 22.91
CA ASN A 693 -21.67 19.34 21.66
C ASN A 693 -22.55 20.09 20.66
N GLY A 694 -22.26 19.94 19.37
CA GLY A 694 -23.08 20.51 18.31
C GLY A 694 -22.70 20.01 16.93
N LYS A 695 -23.01 20.81 15.91
CA LYS A 695 -22.66 20.52 14.51
C LYS A 695 -21.74 21.62 13.97
N PHE A 696 -20.75 21.25 13.18
CA PHE A 696 -19.92 22.20 12.46
C PHE A 696 -20.08 22.08 10.96
N LYS A 697 -19.72 23.17 10.27
CA LYS A 697 -19.51 23.23 8.83
C LYS A 697 -18.30 24.09 8.55
N ILE A 698 -17.46 23.64 7.62
CA ILE A 698 -16.33 24.41 7.10
C ILE A 698 -16.70 24.85 5.69
N TYR A 699 -16.70 26.15 5.47
CA TYR A 699 -16.94 26.75 4.15
C TYR A 699 -15.65 27.37 3.63
N LYS A 700 -15.33 27.11 2.37
CA LYS A 700 -14.34 27.88 1.63
C LYS A 700 -15.04 29.07 1.00
N ARG A 701 -14.55 30.26 1.31
CA ARG A 701 -15.02 31.54 0.78
C ARG A 701 -14.51 31.73 -0.65
N SER A 702 -15.15 32.63 -1.38
CA SER A 702 -14.75 32.99 -2.75
C SER A 702 -13.35 33.60 -2.83
N ASP A 703 -12.86 34.20 -1.74
CA ASP A 703 -11.51 34.76 -1.59
C ASP A 703 -10.45 33.70 -1.18
N GLY A 704 -10.84 32.42 -1.10
CA GLY A 704 -9.94 31.30 -0.77
C GLY A 704 -9.86 30.96 0.73
N ASN A 705 -10.27 31.87 1.61
CA ASN A 705 -10.21 31.70 3.07
C ASN A 705 -11.28 30.73 3.60
N LEU A 706 -11.21 30.39 4.90
CA LEU A 706 -12.19 29.50 5.53
C LEU A 706 -13.07 30.19 6.56
N ASP A 707 -14.34 29.82 6.56
CA ASP A 707 -15.26 30.04 7.69
C ASP A 707 -15.59 28.70 8.36
N LEU A 708 -15.19 28.53 9.62
CA LEU A 708 -15.65 27.45 10.49
C LEU A 708 -16.90 27.92 11.24
N SER A 709 -18.06 27.44 10.81
CA SER A 709 -19.35 27.70 11.43
C SER A 709 -19.74 26.58 12.39
N ILE A 710 -19.97 26.91 13.65
CA ILE A 710 -20.28 25.99 14.74
C ILE A 710 -21.69 26.30 15.27
N LYS A 711 -22.58 25.31 15.26
CA LYS A 711 -23.94 25.42 15.79
C LYS A 711 -24.07 24.68 17.12
N LEU A 712 -24.29 25.43 18.20
CA LEU A 712 -24.48 24.91 19.57
C LEU A 712 -25.89 25.29 20.06
N GLY A 713 -26.80 24.32 20.10
CA GLY A 713 -28.21 24.59 20.38
C GLY A 713 -28.83 25.58 19.37
N LYS A 714 -29.18 26.79 19.84
CA LYS A 714 -29.71 27.88 19.00
C LYS A 714 -28.64 28.86 18.53
N GLU A 715 -27.45 28.82 19.12
CA GLU A 715 -26.37 29.76 18.84
C GLU A 715 -25.50 29.30 17.67
N ASN A 716 -24.92 30.26 16.95
CA ASN A 716 -23.97 30.00 15.88
C ASN A 716 -22.71 30.84 16.09
N LEU A 717 -21.58 30.15 16.25
CA LEU A 717 -20.25 30.75 16.37
C LEU A 717 -19.56 30.64 15.01
N THR A 718 -18.80 31.66 14.61
CA THR A 718 -18.09 31.63 13.32
C THR A 718 -16.66 32.14 13.49
N TRP A 719 -15.71 31.30 13.07
CA TRP A 719 -14.31 31.66 12.96
C TRP A 719 -13.96 31.87 11.50
N PHE A 720 -13.32 32.99 11.21
CA PHE A 720 -12.63 33.22 9.94
C PHE A 720 -11.16 32.80 10.10
N ILE A 721 -10.62 32.07 9.13
CA ILE A 721 -9.22 31.65 9.10
C ILE A 721 -8.63 32.18 7.79
N LYS A 722 -7.62 33.05 7.90
CA LYS A 722 -6.88 33.61 6.78
C LYS A 722 -5.94 32.52 6.26
N LEU A 723 -6.17 32.10 5.04
CA LEU A 723 -5.27 31.27 4.26
C LEU A 723 -4.61 32.15 3.21
N GLU A 724 -3.35 31.85 2.89
CA GLU A 724 -2.59 32.51 1.82
C GLU A 724 -2.91 31.84 0.47
N ASP A 725 -3.14 30.53 0.45
CA ASP A 725 -3.50 29.76 -0.75
C ASP A 725 -4.51 28.62 -0.49
N SER A 726 -4.76 27.79 -1.50
CA SER A 726 -5.75 26.71 -1.42
C SER A 726 -5.26 25.47 -0.69
N ASP A 727 -3.95 25.26 -0.60
CA ASP A 727 -3.32 24.11 0.06
C ASP A 727 -3.23 24.27 1.56
N ASP A 728 -3.28 25.52 2.03
CA ASP A 728 -3.35 25.87 3.43
C ASP A 728 -4.51 25.21 4.17
N VAL A 729 -5.58 24.80 3.47
CA VAL A 729 -6.63 23.94 4.05
C VAL A 729 -6.04 22.58 4.47
N PHE A 730 -5.23 21.96 3.62
CA PHE A 730 -4.56 20.71 3.92
C PHE A 730 -3.44 20.89 4.95
N ASP A 731 -2.75 22.02 4.95
CA ASP A 731 -1.73 22.29 5.97
C ASP A 731 -2.36 22.58 7.33
N LEU A 732 -3.51 23.28 7.37
CA LEU A 732 -4.31 23.49 8.58
C LEU A 732 -4.81 22.17 9.17
N PHE A 733 -5.36 21.26 8.37
CA PHE A 733 -5.99 20.02 8.86
C PHE A 733 -5.09 18.78 8.84
N GLY A 734 -3.97 18.79 8.11
CA GLY A 734 -3.11 17.63 7.85
C GLY A 734 -1.63 17.80 8.23
N LYS A 735 -1.08 19.03 8.23
CA LYS A 735 0.32 19.30 8.62
C LYS A 735 0.48 20.13 9.89
N ALA A 736 -0.61 20.36 10.64
CA ALA A 736 -0.61 21.17 11.86
C ALA A 736 -0.09 22.62 11.66
N GLY A 737 -0.27 23.16 10.45
CA GLY A 737 0.07 24.53 10.10
C GLY A 737 -0.73 25.53 10.92
N LYS A 738 -0.11 26.70 11.18
CA LYS A 738 -0.65 27.74 12.05
C LYS A 738 -1.05 28.96 11.22
N PHE A 739 -2.34 29.31 11.26
CA PHE A 739 -2.93 30.29 10.37
C PHE A 739 -3.57 31.44 11.14
N PRO A 740 -3.41 32.70 10.71
CA PRO A 740 -4.10 33.82 11.32
C PRO A 740 -5.62 33.62 11.31
N ALA A 741 -6.30 33.96 12.40
CA ALA A 741 -7.75 33.78 12.51
C ALA A 741 -8.44 35.01 13.11
N LEU A 742 -9.77 35.08 13.00
CA LEU A 742 -10.61 36.11 13.62
C LEU A 742 -11.96 35.52 14.05
N VAL A 743 -12.54 36.10 15.09
CA VAL A 743 -13.98 35.92 15.37
C VAL A 743 -14.76 36.70 14.32
N SER A 744 -15.61 36.01 13.56
CA SER A 744 -16.39 36.60 12.48
C SER A 744 -17.88 36.63 12.84
N THR A 745 -18.55 37.73 12.51
CA THR A 745 -20.02 37.82 12.53
C THR A 745 -20.62 37.80 11.11
N GLN A 746 -19.77 37.79 10.08
CA GLN A 746 -20.18 37.76 8.68
C GLN A 746 -20.28 36.32 8.20
N LYS A 747 -21.27 36.05 7.35
CA LYS A 747 -21.56 34.72 6.80
C LYS A 747 -21.30 34.74 5.31
N ASP A 748 -20.19 34.16 4.89
CA ASP A 748 -19.85 34.03 3.48
C ASP A 748 -19.64 32.54 3.18
N PHE A 749 -20.73 31.89 2.79
CA PHE A 749 -20.81 30.44 2.67
C PHE A 749 -20.89 30.06 1.19
N ASP A 750 -19.74 30.04 0.52
CA ASP A 750 -19.68 29.69 -0.90
C ASP A 750 -19.64 28.16 -1.08
N LYS A 751 -18.48 27.51 -0.85
CA LYS A 751 -18.32 26.06 -1.03
C LYS A 751 -18.22 25.32 0.29
N LEU A 752 -19.14 24.38 0.56
CA LEU A 752 -19.04 23.48 1.72
C LEU A 752 -17.88 22.49 1.53
N ILE A 753 -16.89 22.54 2.42
CA ILE A 753 -15.72 21.66 2.39
C ILE A 753 -15.97 20.42 3.24
N ASP A 754 -16.43 20.61 4.47
CA ASP A 754 -16.72 19.51 5.40
C ASP A 754 -17.82 19.90 6.39
N SER A 755 -18.45 18.90 7.00
CA SER A 755 -19.45 19.07 8.03
C SER A 755 -19.57 17.83 8.89
N GLY A 756 -19.94 18.00 10.16
CA GLY A 756 -20.15 16.87 11.05
C GLY A 756 -20.43 17.28 12.48
N ASP A 757 -20.10 16.40 13.42
CA ASP A 757 -20.22 16.64 14.85
C ASP A 757 -19.02 17.40 15.40
N ILE A 758 -19.26 18.26 16.38
CA ILE A 758 -18.21 19.02 17.06
C ILE A 758 -18.41 18.96 18.57
N GLU A 759 -17.29 18.79 19.27
CA GLU A 759 -17.23 18.79 20.74
C GLU A 759 -16.26 19.89 21.20
N LEU A 760 -16.66 20.73 22.16
CA LEU A 760 -15.86 21.86 22.65
C LEU A 760 -14.89 21.41 23.75
N GLY A 761 -13.59 21.58 23.56
CA GLY A 761 -12.57 21.36 24.58
C GLY A 761 -12.47 22.53 25.58
N VAL A 762 -11.26 22.87 25.98
CA VAL A 762 -11.00 24.01 26.89
C VAL A 762 -11.45 25.33 26.26
N GLN A 763 -12.19 26.15 27.02
CA GLN A 763 -12.73 27.44 26.58
C GLN A 763 -12.34 28.56 27.55
N LYS A 764 -11.37 29.38 27.17
CA LYS A 764 -10.92 30.49 28.01
C LYS A 764 -10.50 31.71 27.19
N HIS A 765 -10.38 32.83 27.89
CA HIS A 765 -9.99 34.06 27.22
C HIS A 765 -8.68 33.97 26.45
N GLY A 766 -8.76 34.07 25.11
CA GLY A 766 -7.60 33.95 24.23
C GLY A 766 -7.19 32.52 23.89
N TYR A 767 -8.02 31.51 24.18
CA TYR A 767 -7.80 30.13 23.77
C TYR A 767 -9.10 29.31 23.69
N HIS A 768 -9.37 28.72 22.53
CA HIS A 768 -10.51 27.83 22.29
C HIS A 768 -10.05 26.54 21.62
N GLU A 769 -10.61 25.42 22.04
CA GLU A 769 -10.31 24.09 21.51
C GLU A 769 -11.58 23.41 21.03
N TYR A 770 -11.51 22.75 19.87
CA TYR A 770 -12.64 22.04 19.29
C TYR A 770 -12.19 20.70 18.71
N PHE A 771 -13.02 19.66 18.90
CA PHE A 771 -12.85 18.34 18.30
C PHE A 771 -13.86 18.17 17.18
N LEU A 772 -13.39 18.07 15.95
CA LEU A 772 -14.20 17.91 14.75
C LEU A 772 -14.30 16.43 14.38
N LYS A 773 -15.52 15.96 14.13
CA LYS A 773 -15.85 14.64 13.59
C LYS A 773 -16.66 14.81 12.31
N GLY A 774 -15.96 15.18 11.25
CA GLY A 774 -16.50 15.47 9.92
C GLY A 774 -16.53 14.27 8.99
N ASN A 775 -17.11 14.46 7.81
CA ASN A 775 -17.08 13.46 6.74
C ASN A 775 -15.68 13.34 6.10
N LYS A 776 -14.91 14.44 6.14
CA LYS A 776 -13.55 14.49 5.58
C LYS A 776 -12.46 14.60 6.66
N PHE A 777 -12.73 15.36 7.73
CA PHE A 777 -11.74 15.61 8.77
C PHE A 777 -12.24 15.14 10.14
N GLU A 778 -11.50 14.21 10.75
CA GLU A 778 -11.61 13.88 12.18
C GLU A 778 -10.35 14.35 12.91
N THR A 779 -10.42 15.53 13.53
CA THR A 779 -9.24 16.20 14.10
C THR A 779 -9.59 17.25 15.15
N LYS A 780 -8.61 17.64 15.95
CA LYS A 780 -8.69 18.67 16.97
C LYS A 780 -8.08 19.97 16.46
N ILE A 781 -8.87 21.04 16.46
CA ILE A 781 -8.46 22.39 16.08
C ILE A 781 -8.38 23.31 17.30
N HIS A 782 -7.36 24.15 17.31
CA HIS A 782 -7.05 25.12 18.35
C HIS A 782 -7.14 26.54 17.79
N PHE A 783 -7.60 27.47 18.60
CA PHE A 783 -7.50 28.90 18.38
C PHE A 783 -6.78 29.51 19.59
N ARG A 784 -5.71 30.28 19.39
CA ARG A 784 -4.96 30.91 20.48
C ARG A 784 -4.50 32.31 20.14
N VAL A 785 -4.57 33.21 21.12
CA VAL A 785 -3.95 34.52 21.04
C VAL A 785 -2.46 34.42 21.33
N ILE A 786 -1.63 34.90 20.41
CA ILE A 786 -0.19 35.02 20.56
C ILE A 786 0.26 36.48 20.38
N PRO A 787 1.31 36.92 21.09
CA PRO A 787 1.96 38.19 20.82
C PRO A 787 2.93 38.05 19.62
N LEU A 788 2.78 38.90 18.61
CA LEU A 788 3.68 39.02 17.46
C LEU A 788 3.99 40.51 17.28
N ASP A 789 5.27 40.89 17.22
CA ASP A 789 5.73 42.28 17.04
C ASP A 789 5.05 43.34 17.93
N GLY A 790 4.76 42.95 19.18
CA GLY A 790 4.12 43.82 20.18
C GLY A 790 2.61 43.99 20.02
N LYS A 791 1.99 43.39 19.00
CA LYS A 791 0.52 43.29 18.81
C LYS A 791 0.04 41.87 19.12
N LYS A 792 -1.25 41.70 19.39
CA LYS A 792 -1.87 40.39 19.70
C LYS A 792 -2.70 39.91 18.52
N HIS A 793 -2.53 38.64 18.16
CA HIS A 793 -3.23 38.03 17.01
C HIS A 793 -3.78 36.66 17.39
N TRP A 794 -4.92 36.29 16.80
CA TRP A 794 -5.46 34.93 16.87
C TRP A 794 -4.78 34.03 15.84
N LEU A 795 -4.52 32.79 16.24
CA LEU A 795 -3.91 31.77 15.41
C LEU A 795 -4.69 30.47 15.53
N ALA A 796 -5.02 29.86 14.39
CA ALA A 796 -5.71 28.58 14.27
C ALA A 796 -4.75 27.47 13.81
N TRP A 797 -4.83 26.28 14.40
CA TRP A 797 -4.07 25.10 13.92
C TRP A 797 -4.70 23.79 14.38
N THR A 798 -4.46 22.69 13.67
CA THR A 798 -4.74 21.34 14.20
C THR A 798 -3.51 20.72 14.85
N GLY A 799 -3.69 19.94 15.92
CA GLY A 799 -2.57 19.32 16.63
C GLY A 799 -2.24 17.91 16.10
N TYR A 800 -0.97 17.51 16.06
CA TYR A 800 -0.58 16.12 15.76
C TYR A 800 -1.08 15.11 16.81
N LYS A 801 -1.29 15.56 18.06
CA LYS A 801 -1.88 14.77 19.14
C LYS A 801 -3.35 15.15 19.31
N GLN A 802 -4.23 14.15 19.24
CA GLN A 802 -5.68 14.30 19.41
C GLN A 802 -6.14 14.28 20.89
N GLU A 803 -5.21 14.13 21.83
CA GLU A 803 -5.49 14.20 23.27
C GLU A 803 -5.98 15.60 23.69
N PRO A 804 -6.96 15.74 24.60
CA PRO A 804 -7.42 17.04 25.06
C PRO A 804 -6.35 17.87 25.76
N ALA A 805 -6.40 19.20 25.60
CA ALA A 805 -5.54 20.09 26.37
C ALA A 805 -5.80 19.97 27.88
N ASP A 806 -4.78 20.32 28.67
CA ASP A 806 -4.96 20.43 30.12
C ASP A 806 -6.06 21.44 30.40
N LYS A 807 -7.02 20.98 31.21
CA LYS A 807 -8.20 21.73 31.58
C LYS A 807 -7.87 22.82 32.60
N GLU A 808 -6.64 22.83 33.12
CA GLU A 808 -6.11 23.89 33.95
C GLU A 808 -6.29 25.29 33.31
N GLY A 809 -7.15 26.08 33.95
CA GLY A 809 -7.48 27.44 33.53
C GLY A 809 -8.60 27.53 32.52
N ASP A 810 -9.34 26.46 32.25
CA ASP A 810 -10.64 26.54 31.58
C ASP A 810 -11.56 27.49 32.36
N SER A 811 -12.17 28.44 31.67
CA SER A 811 -13.10 29.42 32.26
C SER A 811 -14.51 29.33 31.68
N GLY A 812 -14.76 28.36 30.78
CA GLY A 812 -16.07 28.10 30.19
C GLY A 812 -16.56 29.20 29.24
N ILE A 813 -15.66 30.00 28.67
CA ILE A 813 -16.01 31.10 27.74
C ILE A 813 -16.24 30.51 26.35
N TRP A 814 -17.35 29.79 26.20
CA TRP A 814 -17.70 29.07 24.97
C TRP A 814 -18.25 30.01 23.89
N ASP A 815 -18.93 31.09 24.28
CA ASP A 815 -19.35 32.14 23.36
C ASP A 815 -18.13 33.01 23.01
N ILE A 816 -17.61 32.80 21.81
CA ILE A 816 -16.44 33.51 21.30
C ILE A 816 -16.71 35.02 21.12
N TYR A 817 -17.99 35.44 21.05
CA TYR A 817 -18.37 36.86 21.01
C TYR A 817 -18.34 37.53 22.39
N GLU A 818 -18.15 36.75 23.46
CA GLU A 818 -17.88 37.25 24.81
C GLU A 818 -16.37 37.24 25.15
N ASP A 819 -15.51 36.74 24.25
CA ASP A 819 -14.07 36.73 24.47
C ASP A 819 -13.49 38.15 24.54
N ARG A 820 -12.58 38.41 25.50
CA ARG A 820 -11.90 39.71 25.66
C ARG A 820 -11.06 40.12 24.44
N PHE A 821 -10.68 39.16 23.59
CA PHE A 821 -9.93 39.34 22.35
C PHE A 821 -10.79 39.13 21.10
N LYS A 822 -12.12 39.24 21.21
CA LYS A 822 -13.03 39.12 20.06
C LYS A 822 -12.79 40.15 18.94
N VAL A 823 -12.19 41.30 19.26
CA VAL A 823 -11.80 42.32 18.29
C VAL A 823 -10.28 42.38 18.21
N LEU A 824 -9.70 41.60 17.29
CA LEU A 824 -8.30 41.69 16.90
C LEU A 824 -8.19 41.91 15.38
N THR A 825 -6.99 42.25 14.92
CA THR A 825 -6.68 42.42 13.49
C THR A 825 -5.78 41.28 13.02
N LEU A 826 -5.83 40.98 11.73
CA LEU A 826 -4.88 40.05 11.12
C LEU A 826 -3.48 40.69 11.12
N PRO A 827 -2.40 39.89 11.16
CA PRO A 827 -1.05 40.39 10.95
C PRO A 827 -0.96 41.14 9.61
N GLU A 828 -0.16 42.21 9.58
CA GLU A 828 0.28 42.83 8.32
C GLU A 828 1.31 41.90 7.68
N ASP A 829 1.21 41.67 6.37
CA ASP A 829 2.04 40.71 5.62
C ASP A 829 3.54 41.05 5.66
#